data_AF-A0A914XIT8-F1
#
_entry.id   AF-A0A914XIT8-F1
#
_cell.length_a   1.000
_cell.length_b   1.000
_cell.length_c   1.000
_cell.angle_alpha   90.00
_cell.angle_beta   90.00
_cell.angle_gamma   90.00
#
_symmetry.space_group_name_H-M   'P 1'
#
loop_
_entity.id
_entity.type
_entity.pdbx_description
1 polymer ?
#
loop_
_entity_poly.entity_id
_entity_poly.type
_entity_poly.pdbx_seq_one_letter_code
_entity_poly.pdbx_strand_id
1 'polypeptide(L)'
;MSTVARCFLIAVLLLFTQDSLSQLAESFPPTDVVINAGGATFPQEIYSAWFKEYRDRFDSPEILSYVPTGSSIGIQWIKGQMQPRSLYPFPIVFAGSDSQLQSADYQQFPELQMFPTVAGAIVVVFNLPESGSLNLSREAIVDIFSGNISMWNDPILVELNPTITLPSKPIKLIVRRDGSGSSEVFTRGLSVFTDEWKYGVIKDPKLISPEGPSSVWPAAVRYFGMGNNGINGLLSSIPYSISYAGVAEAVDGNFNIATIRNKAGNYIHPSDISKGVQTAMDYYADQMDDRLTVHLIDAPVADAYPFAMYTYIIVNMSTHQEIPCGKVKLFVKVLQWTHNSAQADQLAYGMDLVPLSKPMAAKIKEKVIKNIMCQGRNVLEWIEADDLALAALNQFPTFKVIAGVVVVVIIIIAVLLGGYHYRRRRVMAKEWLIPPSSIQDKDPAWRTAELRAPSVLTSSTSTSGLSAAFCNDDSFPAFKGFPAFMNDTSVLCFEAIVSKEPGKFKFKTSARLAVHCRQMHHRNVAQLMGIAAHHDGEKYWFDDGIYHIYEDPGKTTLHSILATCPYRLNHGVMCSLALDVCNGMRFLARKGIIHGQLSTFNCILDNNWTVRICNWSQTTVTLDEHLTASEIADGIIKRNTLFLAKNEEPIKRLLYTHPDILRGKITLTQLTQEHDLYSFAMILGEIFTREIPYTEVGTMIGWKSTLLAILDGQSFPSCRPTIPQPIFELIKRLASAKWAASVGTTSYDAALHILENAAKVGNGSHRTKGIVDSLLNEMELYVGKLESKMEDRAAGLKELNHRTKSILDSFIPNSIATILQAGRQAPPELYKNATVCYLRYCFIGRQTNSTTPNVPTAEEHMTLFETFESLAVTNPLGVKIITLTDKSVLLMSGHDGKASHADAALSTVKFSLLIANSLRGRTTQVNIGISSGAVCGILAGSQGQRFIVLGDTVDRAKELSSYAPPSTVRLSSTTYGLVRALLQHNKIDVVLETHGSHETYIAKFS
;
A
#
# COMPACT_ATOMS: atom_id res chain seq x y z
N MET A 1 47.03 -11.83 -54.15
CA MET A 1 46.27 -11.00 -53.19
C MET A 1 44.79 -10.96 -53.63
N SER A 2 43.90 -11.80 -53.11
CA SER A 2 42.47 -11.73 -53.52
C SER A 2 41.42 -12.32 -52.56
N THR A 3 41.77 -13.17 -51.59
CA THR A 3 40.80 -13.74 -50.62
C THR A 3 40.86 -13.05 -49.25
N VAL A 4 42.06 -12.91 -48.68
CA VAL A 4 42.27 -12.31 -47.36
C VAL A 4 41.78 -10.85 -47.31
N ALA A 5 42.06 -10.06 -48.36
CA ALA A 5 41.61 -8.67 -48.44
C ALA A 5 40.07 -8.54 -48.53
N ARG A 6 39.37 -9.47 -49.18
CA ARG A 6 37.90 -9.49 -49.22
C ARG A 6 37.31 -9.87 -47.85
N CYS A 7 37.90 -10.85 -47.17
CA CYS A 7 37.48 -11.22 -45.81
C CYS A 7 37.70 -10.05 -44.82
N PHE A 8 38.80 -9.32 -44.96
CA PHE A 8 39.09 -8.14 -44.13
C PHE A 8 38.10 -7.01 -44.40
N LEU A 9 37.75 -6.74 -45.67
CA LEU A 9 36.76 -5.71 -46.01
C LEU A 9 35.36 -6.05 -45.48
N ILE A 10 34.95 -7.33 -45.55
CA ILE A 10 33.67 -7.81 -45.02
C ILE A 10 33.65 -7.73 -43.48
N ALA A 11 34.75 -8.09 -42.81
CA ALA A 11 34.87 -7.96 -41.35
C ALA A 11 34.79 -6.49 -40.90
N VAL A 12 35.41 -5.56 -41.63
CA VAL A 12 35.31 -4.11 -41.35
C VAL A 12 33.88 -3.59 -41.59
N LEU A 13 33.22 -4.01 -42.67
CA LEU A 13 31.81 -3.65 -42.93
C LEU A 13 30.83 -4.18 -41.87
N LEU A 14 31.10 -5.36 -41.30
CA LEU A 14 30.29 -5.91 -40.20
C LEU A 14 30.52 -5.18 -38.87
N LEU A 15 31.72 -4.65 -38.61
CA LEU A 15 31.98 -3.83 -37.43
C LEU A 15 31.27 -2.48 -37.48
N PHE A 16 31.20 -1.83 -38.65
CA PHE A 16 30.47 -0.56 -38.82
C PHE A 16 28.93 -0.70 -38.79
N THR A 17 28.37 -1.90 -38.93
CA THR A 17 26.93 -2.14 -38.79
C THR A 17 26.50 -2.50 -37.37
N GLN A 18 27.41 -2.95 -36.51
CA GLN A 18 27.09 -3.24 -35.10
C GLN A 18 26.77 -1.97 -34.30
N ASP A 19 27.51 -0.88 -34.48
CA ASP A 19 27.23 0.41 -33.81
C ASP A 19 25.87 1.01 -34.23
N SER A 20 25.34 0.62 -35.41
CA SER A 20 24.01 1.05 -35.87
C SER A 20 22.87 0.22 -35.26
N LEU A 21 23.14 -1.02 -34.84
CA LEU A 21 22.15 -1.93 -34.24
C LEU A 21 22.11 -1.84 -32.71
N SER A 22 23.25 -1.60 -32.06
CA SER A 22 23.29 -1.34 -30.61
C SER A 22 22.52 -0.07 -30.22
N GLN A 23 22.67 1.01 -30.98
CA GLN A 23 21.91 2.26 -30.78
C GLN A 23 20.40 2.13 -31.00
N LEU A 24 19.94 1.12 -31.75
CA LEU A 24 18.51 0.81 -31.89
C LEU A 24 17.98 -0.04 -30.72
N ALA A 25 18.80 -0.95 -30.17
CA ALA A 25 18.42 -1.83 -29.08
C ALA A 25 18.39 -1.16 -27.70
N GLU A 26 19.20 -0.13 -27.44
CA GLU A 26 19.25 0.56 -26.14
C GLU A 26 18.10 1.58 -25.90
N SER A 27 17.10 1.63 -26.78
CA SER A 27 16.05 2.67 -26.75
C SER A 27 14.80 2.35 -25.91
N PHE A 28 14.67 1.14 -25.36
CA PHE A 28 13.51 0.73 -24.53
C PHE A 28 13.93 0.15 -23.18
N PRO A 29 13.69 0.85 -22.05
CA PRO A 29 13.76 0.21 -20.74
C PRO A 29 12.65 -0.84 -20.62
N PRO A 30 12.82 -1.90 -19.81
CA PRO A 30 11.72 -2.79 -19.45
C PRO A 30 10.67 -1.96 -18.72
N THR A 31 9.56 -1.70 -19.40
CA THR A 31 8.37 -1.10 -18.78
C THR A 31 7.57 -2.24 -18.17
N ASP A 32 7.05 -2.07 -16.96
CA ASP A 32 6.11 -3.03 -16.38
C ASP A 32 4.88 -3.08 -17.30
N VAL A 33 4.78 -4.11 -18.15
CA VAL A 33 3.74 -4.22 -19.18
C VAL A 33 2.44 -4.65 -18.51
N VAL A 34 1.75 -3.69 -17.88
CA VAL A 34 0.45 -3.92 -17.28
C VAL A 34 -0.60 -4.09 -18.38
N ILE A 35 -1.13 -5.28 -18.58
CA ILE A 35 -2.34 -5.45 -19.41
C ILE A 35 -3.52 -4.86 -18.65
N ASN A 36 -4.24 -3.97 -19.33
CA ASN A 36 -5.48 -3.38 -18.84
C ASN A 36 -6.64 -4.17 -19.44
N ALA A 37 -7.41 -4.88 -18.61
CA ALA A 37 -8.60 -5.62 -19.01
C ALA A 37 -9.70 -5.53 -17.93
N GLY A 38 -10.94 -5.85 -18.29
CA GLY A 38 -12.05 -5.87 -17.33
C GLY A 38 -13.39 -6.29 -17.91
N GLY A 39 -14.42 -6.35 -17.07
CA GLY A 39 -15.78 -6.75 -17.47
C GLY A 39 -16.40 -7.79 -16.53
N ALA A 40 -16.97 -8.85 -17.11
CA ALA A 40 -17.63 -9.96 -16.41
C ALA A 40 -16.98 -10.37 -15.08
N THR A 41 -17.81 -10.53 -14.05
CA THR A 41 -17.36 -10.91 -12.70
C THR A 41 -17.25 -12.44 -12.54
N PHE A 42 -18.00 -13.21 -13.34
CA PHE A 42 -18.00 -14.67 -13.32
C PHE A 42 -16.62 -15.32 -13.60
N PRO A 43 -15.84 -14.92 -14.63
CA PRO A 43 -14.53 -15.52 -14.90
C PRO A 43 -13.38 -14.96 -14.03
N GLN A 44 -13.66 -14.08 -13.07
CA GLN A 44 -12.62 -13.35 -12.33
C GLN A 44 -11.59 -14.27 -11.65
N GLU A 45 -12.06 -15.30 -10.96
CA GLU A 45 -11.19 -16.18 -10.17
C GLU A 45 -10.28 -17.04 -11.06
N ILE A 46 -10.83 -17.62 -12.13
CA ILE A 46 -10.04 -18.42 -13.07
C ILE A 46 -9.05 -17.57 -13.87
N TYR A 47 -9.43 -16.35 -14.26
CA TYR A 47 -8.50 -15.41 -14.89
C TYR A 47 -7.37 -15.05 -13.92
N SER A 48 -7.68 -14.71 -12.67
CA SER A 48 -6.67 -14.40 -11.64
C SER A 48 -5.71 -15.58 -11.38
N ALA A 49 -6.24 -16.81 -11.33
CA ALA A 49 -5.43 -18.02 -11.16
C ALA A 49 -4.54 -18.30 -12.37
N TRP A 50 -5.07 -18.22 -13.59
CA TRP A 50 -4.32 -18.41 -14.83
C TRP A 50 -3.20 -17.38 -15.00
N PHE A 51 -3.45 -16.09 -14.70
CA PHE A 51 -2.44 -15.05 -14.84
C PHE A 51 -1.32 -15.17 -13.81
N LYS A 52 -1.66 -15.62 -12.59
CA LYS A 52 -0.68 -15.97 -11.56
C LYS A 52 0.21 -17.13 -12.00
N GLU A 53 -0.37 -18.27 -12.36
CA GLU A 53 0.37 -19.47 -12.80
C GLU A 53 1.23 -19.18 -14.04
N TYR A 54 0.71 -18.44 -15.02
CA TYR A 54 1.47 -18.06 -16.21
C TYR A 54 2.71 -17.23 -15.84
N ARG A 55 2.54 -16.18 -15.02
CA ARG A 55 3.67 -15.33 -14.57
C ARG A 55 4.71 -16.16 -13.83
N ASP A 56 4.27 -16.94 -12.84
CA ASP A 56 5.14 -17.71 -11.95
C ASP A 56 5.88 -18.83 -12.71
N ARG A 57 5.32 -19.36 -13.81
CA ARG A 57 5.92 -20.39 -14.67
C ARG A 57 6.93 -19.86 -15.69
N PHE A 58 6.66 -18.71 -16.29
CA PHE A 58 7.48 -18.15 -17.38
C PHE A 58 8.44 -17.05 -16.94
N ASP A 59 8.53 -16.77 -15.64
CA ASP A 59 9.31 -15.68 -15.03
C ASP A 59 9.05 -14.33 -15.74
N SER A 60 7.79 -14.10 -16.10
CA SER A 60 7.41 -12.93 -16.89
C SER A 60 7.42 -11.69 -16.00
N PRO A 61 8.20 -10.64 -16.33
CA PRO A 61 8.15 -9.37 -15.60
C PRO A 61 6.84 -8.59 -15.85
N GLU A 62 6.02 -9.05 -16.80
CA GLU A 62 4.82 -8.36 -17.23
C GLU A 62 3.60 -8.74 -16.37
N ILE A 63 2.83 -7.75 -15.91
CA ILE A 63 1.73 -7.93 -14.95
C ILE A 63 0.38 -7.92 -15.68
N LEU A 64 -0.32 -9.05 -15.74
CA LEU A 64 -1.68 -9.08 -16.28
C LEU A 64 -2.69 -8.73 -15.18
N SER A 65 -3.47 -7.66 -15.38
CA SER A 65 -4.52 -7.21 -14.46
C SER A 65 -5.89 -7.26 -15.12
N TYR A 66 -6.90 -7.74 -14.37
CA TYR A 66 -8.29 -7.80 -14.79
C TYR A 66 -9.19 -7.16 -13.73
N VAL A 67 -10.02 -6.20 -14.13
CA VAL A 67 -10.91 -5.49 -13.20
C VAL A 67 -12.37 -5.92 -13.39
N PRO A 68 -12.98 -6.56 -12.38
CA PRO A 68 -14.34 -7.09 -12.44
C PRO A 68 -15.37 -5.95 -12.28
N THR A 69 -16.02 -5.56 -13.37
CA THR A 69 -17.01 -4.45 -13.43
C THR A 69 -18.39 -4.85 -13.94
N GLY A 70 -18.56 -6.11 -14.35
CA GLY A 70 -19.77 -6.60 -15.01
C GLY A 70 -19.71 -6.50 -16.53
N SER A 71 -20.36 -7.45 -17.19
CA SER A 71 -20.34 -7.63 -18.65
C SER A 71 -20.73 -6.37 -19.42
N SER A 72 -21.76 -5.66 -18.96
CA SER A 72 -22.25 -4.44 -19.62
C SER A 72 -21.20 -3.31 -19.63
N ILE A 73 -20.44 -3.15 -18.53
CA ILE A 73 -19.37 -2.14 -18.43
C ILE A 73 -18.16 -2.57 -19.27
N GLY A 74 -17.78 -3.85 -19.24
CA GLY A 74 -16.71 -4.40 -20.09
C GLY A 74 -16.97 -4.18 -21.58
N ILE A 75 -18.20 -4.44 -22.05
CA ILE A 75 -18.64 -4.17 -23.42
C ILE A 75 -18.52 -2.67 -23.76
N GLN A 76 -18.90 -1.77 -22.86
CA GLN A 76 -18.77 -0.32 -23.09
C GLN A 76 -17.31 0.17 -23.07
N TRP A 77 -16.44 -0.50 -22.31
CA TRP A 77 -15.00 -0.18 -22.27
C TRP A 77 -14.29 -0.59 -23.56
N ILE A 78 -14.52 -1.79 -24.11
CA ILE A 78 -13.87 -2.23 -25.35
C ILE A 78 -14.37 -1.45 -26.58
N LYS A 79 -15.61 -0.93 -26.53
CA LYS A 79 -16.17 0.03 -27.50
C LYS A 79 -15.69 1.48 -27.32
N GLY A 80 -14.88 1.77 -26.29
CA GLY A 80 -14.41 3.12 -25.97
C GLY A 80 -15.47 4.11 -25.46
N GLN A 81 -16.68 3.64 -25.11
CA GLN A 81 -17.83 4.49 -24.79
C GLN A 81 -17.92 4.96 -23.33
N MET A 82 -17.38 4.19 -22.37
CA MET A 82 -17.36 4.54 -20.93
C MET A 82 -16.03 4.23 -20.24
N GLN A 83 -14.90 4.33 -20.94
CA GLN A 83 -13.61 3.97 -20.35
C GLN A 83 -13.14 5.03 -19.31
N PRO A 84 -12.80 4.64 -18.07
CA PRO A 84 -12.20 5.54 -17.09
C PRO A 84 -10.75 5.84 -17.44
N ARG A 85 -10.52 6.89 -18.26
CA ARG A 85 -9.16 7.35 -18.65
C ARG A 85 -8.27 7.78 -17.48
N SER A 86 -8.84 8.02 -16.29
CA SER A 86 -8.12 8.25 -15.04
C SER A 86 -7.52 6.98 -14.43
N LEU A 87 -8.06 5.80 -14.75
CA LEU A 87 -7.55 4.49 -14.31
C LEU A 87 -6.67 3.84 -15.39
N TYR A 88 -6.96 4.09 -16.68
CA TYR A 88 -6.23 3.49 -17.79
C TYR A 88 -5.78 4.55 -18.82
N PRO A 89 -4.46 4.72 -19.05
CA PRO A 89 -3.96 5.69 -20.03
C PRO A 89 -4.16 5.26 -21.50
N PHE A 90 -4.55 4.01 -21.74
CA PHE A 90 -4.77 3.42 -23.06
C PHE A 90 -6.06 2.58 -23.04
N PRO A 91 -6.70 2.30 -24.19
CA PRO A 91 -7.81 1.35 -24.30
C PRO A 91 -7.50 -0.01 -23.67
N ILE A 92 -8.53 -0.71 -23.19
CA ILE A 92 -8.37 -2.08 -22.67
C ILE A 92 -8.00 -3.04 -23.81
N VAL A 93 -7.15 -4.02 -23.52
CA VAL A 93 -6.67 -5.01 -24.51
C VAL A 93 -7.79 -5.99 -24.86
N PHE A 94 -8.57 -6.38 -23.85
CA PHE A 94 -9.72 -7.26 -23.99
C PHE A 94 -10.76 -6.97 -22.90
N ALA A 95 -12.03 -7.27 -23.19
CA ALA A 95 -13.09 -7.30 -22.21
C ALA A 95 -13.55 -8.74 -21.93
N GLY A 96 -13.94 -9.05 -20.69
CA GLY A 96 -14.68 -10.27 -20.40
C GLY A 96 -16.19 -10.01 -20.42
N SER A 97 -16.97 -10.96 -20.94
CA SER A 97 -18.43 -10.84 -21.00
C SER A 97 -19.11 -12.21 -20.96
N ASP A 98 -20.10 -12.38 -20.08
CA ASP A 98 -21.03 -13.52 -20.11
C ASP A 98 -22.22 -13.25 -21.06
N SER A 99 -22.46 -11.97 -21.37
CA SER A 99 -23.47 -11.48 -22.31
C SER A 99 -22.93 -11.48 -23.73
N GLN A 100 -23.68 -12.01 -24.69
CA GLN A 100 -23.26 -11.98 -26.11
C GLN A 100 -23.42 -10.57 -26.70
N LEU A 101 -22.47 -10.17 -27.56
CA LEU A 101 -22.57 -8.94 -28.35
C LEU A 101 -23.80 -8.97 -29.27
N GLN A 102 -24.52 -7.85 -29.34
CA GLN A 102 -25.71 -7.74 -30.18
C GLN A 102 -25.31 -7.52 -31.65
N SER A 103 -26.15 -7.90 -32.61
CA SER A 103 -25.85 -7.67 -34.03
C SER A 103 -25.64 -6.19 -34.40
N ALA A 104 -26.25 -5.25 -33.65
CA ALA A 104 -25.99 -3.82 -33.78
C ALA A 104 -24.56 -3.43 -33.34
N ASP A 105 -23.97 -4.15 -32.40
CA ASP A 105 -22.61 -3.90 -31.91
C ASP A 105 -21.58 -4.22 -32.99
N TYR A 106 -21.74 -5.36 -33.68
CA TYR A 106 -20.92 -5.75 -34.83
C TYR A 106 -21.13 -4.84 -36.05
N GLN A 107 -22.29 -4.19 -36.18
CA GLN A 107 -22.52 -3.18 -37.23
C GLN A 107 -21.80 -1.86 -36.91
N GLN A 108 -21.70 -1.48 -35.63
CA GLN A 108 -21.03 -0.26 -35.21
C GLN A 108 -19.50 -0.43 -35.06
N PHE A 109 -19.06 -1.62 -34.65
CA PHE A 109 -17.67 -1.99 -34.37
C PHE A 109 -17.33 -3.34 -35.04
N PRO A 110 -17.21 -3.38 -36.38
CA PRO A 110 -16.98 -4.62 -37.14
C PRO A 110 -15.64 -5.30 -36.84
N GLU A 111 -14.71 -4.60 -36.19
CA GLU A 111 -13.41 -5.11 -35.75
C GLU A 111 -13.45 -5.88 -34.43
N LEU A 112 -14.58 -5.90 -33.71
CA LEU A 112 -14.73 -6.68 -32.48
C LEU A 112 -15.01 -8.15 -32.78
N GLN A 113 -14.23 -9.04 -32.16
CA GLN A 113 -14.45 -10.48 -32.19
C GLN A 113 -14.68 -11.01 -30.77
N MET A 114 -15.65 -11.90 -30.63
CA MET A 114 -15.99 -12.59 -29.39
C MET A 114 -15.59 -14.06 -29.49
N PHE A 115 -15.18 -14.70 -28.40
CA PHE A 115 -14.92 -16.14 -28.34
C PHE A 115 -14.97 -16.64 -26.89
N PRO A 116 -15.38 -17.91 -26.65
CA PRO A 116 -15.46 -18.44 -25.30
C PRO A 116 -14.06 -18.69 -24.74
N THR A 117 -13.92 -18.72 -23.42
CA THR A 117 -12.65 -19.02 -22.73
C THR A 117 -12.73 -20.24 -21.82
N VAL A 118 -13.83 -20.36 -21.07
CA VAL A 118 -14.22 -21.54 -20.29
C VAL A 118 -15.75 -21.63 -20.28
N ALA A 119 -16.27 -22.79 -19.86
CA ALA A 119 -17.67 -22.93 -19.49
C ALA A 119 -17.83 -23.13 -17.98
N GLY A 120 -19.04 -22.90 -17.50
CA GLY A 120 -19.46 -23.21 -16.14
C GLY A 120 -20.98 -23.10 -16.03
N ALA A 121 -21.48 -22.85 -14.82
CA ALA A 121 -22.90 -22.80 -14.54
C ALA A 121 -23.28 -21.62 -13.66
N ILE A 122 -24.50 -21.10 -13.87
CA ILE A 122 -25.19 -20.30 -12.85
C ILE A 122 -25.95 -21.26 -11.92
N VAL A 123 -25.66 -21.17 -10.63
CA VAL A 123 -26.23 -22.04 -9.60
C VAL A 123 -27.26 -21.29 -8.77
N VAL A 124 -28.33 -22.00 -8.37
CA VAL A 124 -29.29 -21.47 -7.40
C VAL A 124 -28.77 -21.77 -6.00
N VAL A 125 -28.52 -20.71 -5.23
CA VAL A 125 -27.90 -20.75 -3.91
C VAL A 125 -28.87 -20.26 -2.85
N PHE A 126 -28.86 -20.88 -1.68
CA PHE A 126 -29.85 -20.59 -0.63
C PHE A 126 -29.27 -20.63 0.78
N ASN A 127 -29.90 -19.88 1.68
CA ASN A 127 -29.62 -19.90 3.11
C ASN A 127 -30.89 -20.35 3.86
N LEU A 128 -30.99 -21.66 4.08
CA LEU A 128 -32.06 -22.32 4.83
C LEU A 128 -31.41 -23.03 6.05
N PRO A 129 -31.41 -22.41 7.24
CA PRO A 129 -30.69 -22.95 8.40
C PRO A 129 -31.06 -24.38 8.80
N GLU A 130 -32.26 -24.83 8.44
CA GLU A 130 -32.81 -26.15 8.75
C GLU A 130 -32.40 -27.26 7.77
N SER A 131 -31.81 -26.94 6.60
CA SER A 131 -31.38 -27.94 5.61
C SER A 131 -30.23 -27.46 4.72
N GLY A 132 -29.21 -28.31 4.56
CA GLY A 132 -28.13 -28.10 3.57
C GLY A 132 -28.50 -28.51 2.13
N SER A 133 -29.60 -29.24 1.95
CA SER A 133 -30.05 -29.78 0.65
C SER A 133 -31.41 -29.22 0.26
N LEU A 134 -31.60 -28.96 -1.03
CA LEU A 134 -32.87 -28.50 -1.62
C LEU A 134 -32.95 -28.98 -3.07
N ASN A 135 -34.04 -29.65 -3.41
CA ASN A 135 -34.38 -30.04 -4.78
C ASN A 135 -35.34 -29.02 -5.38
N LEU A 136 -35.04 -28.55 -6.59
CA LEU A 136 -35.88 -27.62 -7.34
C LEU A 136 -36.14 -28.14 -8.75
N SER A 137 -37.38 -28.02 -9.22
CA SER A 137 -37.72 -28.13 -10.64
C SER A 137 -37.50 -26.79 -11.33
N ARG A 138 -37.31 -26.79 -12.65
CA ARG A 138 -37.17 -25.54 -13.45
C ARG A 138 -38.38 -24.64 -13.28
N GLU A 139 -39.55 -25.25 -13.21
CA GLU A 139 -40.85 -24.62 -13.05
C GLU A 139 -40.94 -23.93 -11.67
N ALA A 140 -40.58 -24.62 -10.58
CA ALA A 140 -40.52 -24.04 -9.24
C ALA A 140 -39.49 -22.89 -9.12
N ILE A 141 -38.37 -22.94 -9.86
CA ILE A 141 -37.41 -21.82 -9.89
C ILE A 141 -38.07 -20.58 -10.52
N VAL A 142 -38.81 -20.73 -11.63
CA VAL A 142 -39.54 -19.61 -12.22
C VAL A 142 -40.56 -19.06 -11.23
N ASP A 143 -41.36 -19.91 -10.60
CA ASP A 143 -42.39 -19.48 -9.64
C ASP A 143 -41.82 -18.75 -8.42
N ILE A 144 -40.68 -19.22 -7.87
CA ILE A 144 -39.95 -18.53 -6.80
C ILE A 144 -39.51 -17.13 -7.28
N PHE A 145 -38.82 -17.03 -8.42
CA PHE A 145 -38.29 -15.76 -8.90
C PHE A 145 -39.35 -14.82 -9.51
N SER A 146 -40.53 -15.34 -9.86
CA SER A 146 -41.73 -14.55 -10.18
C SER A 146 -42.45 -14.02 -8.93
N GLY A 147 -42.22 -14.65 -7.77
CA GLY A 147 -42.92 -14.35 -6.51
C GLY A 147 -44.26 -15.09 -6.34
N ASN A 148 -44.57 -16.06 -7.20
CA ASN A 148 -45.73 -16.94 -7.07
C ASN A 148 -45.56 -17.85 -5.84
N ILE A 149 -44.39 -18.50 -5.73
CA ILE A 149 -43.97 -19.21 -4.52
C ILE A 149 -43.23 -18.23 -3.62
N SER A 150 -43.84 -17.89 -2.47
CA SER A 150 -43.33 -16.87 -1.53
C SER A 150 -43.04 -17.41 -0.12
N MET A 151 -43.31 -18.69 0.13
CA MET A 151 -43.14 -19.37 1.42
C MET A 151 -42.35 -20.66 1.23
N TRP A 152 -41.45 -20.98 2.17
CA TRP A 152 -40.62 -22.19 2.07
C TRP A 152 -41.44 -23.48 2.18
N ASN A 153 -42.54 -23.50 2.94
CA ASN A 153 -43.44 -24.64 3.08
C ASN A 153 -44.55 -24.70 2.02
N ASP A 154 -44.35 -24.08 0.85
CA ASP A 154 -45.29 -24.16 -0.27
C ASP A 154 -45.49 -25.64 -0.71
N PRO A 155 -46.72 -26.08 -1.04
CA PRO A 155 -46.98 -27.46 -1.43
C PRO A 155 -46.09 -27.98 -2.56
N ILE A 156 -45.74 -27.15 -3.55
CA ILE A 156 -44.87 -27.54 -4.67
C ILE A 156 -43.46 -27.84 -4.16
N LEU A 157 -42.93 -27.02 -3.26
CA LEU A 157 -41.60 -27.23 -2.69
C LEU A 157 -41.59 -28.46 -1.76
N VAL A 158 -42.66 -28.69 -1.00
CA VAL A 158 -42.80 -29.87 -0.13
C VAL A 158 -42.87 -31.16 -0.95
N GLU A 159 -43.60 -31.18 -2.07
CA GLU A 159 -43.68 -32.33 -2.97
C GLU A 159 -42.32 -32.68 -3.59
N LEU A 160 -41.53 -31.68 -3.99
CA LEU A 160 -40.18 -31.85 -4.53
C LEU A 160 -39.15 -32.32 -3.47
N ASN A 161 -39.47 -32.17 -2.17
CA ASN A 161 -38.53 -32.33 -1.05
C ASN A 161 -39.09 -33.21 0.09
N PRO A 162 -39.57 -34.43 -0.18
CA PRO A 162 -40.27 -35.26 0.83
C PRO A 162 -39.37 -35.72 1.99
N THR A 163 -38.06 -35.60 1.86
CA THR A 163 -37.06 -36.02 2.86
C THR A 163 -36.69 -34.94 3.87
N ILE A 164 -37.13 -33.69 3.69
CA ILE A 164 -36.81 -32.55 4.57
C ILE A 164 -38.08 -31.80 4.98
N THR A 165 -38.11 -31.28 6.20
CA THR A 165 -39.23 -30.47 6.69
C THR A 165 -38.99 -29.00 6.38
N LEU A 166 -39.66 -28.47 5.36
CA LEU A 166 -39.54 -27.07 4.98
C LEU A 166 -40.29 -26.14 5.97
N PRO A 167 -39.66 -25.05 6.45
CA PRO A 167 -40.23 -24.21 7.51
C PRO A 167 -41.32 -23.27 6.98
N SER A 168 -42.30 -22.93 7.82
CA SER A 168 -43.32 -21.90 7.52
C SER A 168 -42.75 -20.48 7.62
N LYS A 169 -41.84 -20.13 6.71
CA LYS A 169 -41.11 -18.85 6.66
C LYS A 169 -41.17 -18.26 5.23
N PRO A 170 -41.19 -16.93 5.10
CA PRO A 170 -41.18 -16.28 3.79
C PRO A 170 -39.82 -16.46 3.09
N ILE A 171 -39.86 -16.67 1.79
CA ILE A 171 -38.69 -16.71 0.91
C ILE A 171 -38.22 -15.28 0.67
N LYS A 172 -36.95 -15.00 0.96
CA LYS A 172 -36.32 -13.70 0.73
C LYS A 172 -35.48 -13.74 -0.54
N LEU A 173 -36.07 -13.29 -1.65
CA LEU A 173 -35.40 -13.18 -2.94
C LEU A 173 -34.31 -12.11 -2.90
N ILE A 174 -33.08 -12.50 -3.20
CA ILE A 174 -31.93 -11.62 -3.44
C ILE A 174 -31.59 -11.69 -4.93
N VAL A 175 -31.41 -10.53 -5.57
CA VAL A 175 -30.99 -10.43 -6.98
C VAL A 175 -29.90 -9.38 -7.16
N ARG A 176 -29.25 -9.35 -8.33
CA ARG A 176 -28.26 -8.32 -8.68
C ARG A 176 -28.92 -6.98 -9.00
N ARG A 177 -28.30 -5.89 -8.56
CA ARG A 177 -28.66 -4.51 -8.91
C ARG A 177 -27.94 -4.01 -10.17
N ASP A 178 -26.77 -4.54 -10.46
CA ASP A 178 -25.84 -4.09 -11.50
C ASP A 178 -25.99 -4.85 -12.84
N GLY A 179 -25.35 -4.32 -13.89
CA GLY A 179 -25.29 -4.88 -15.24
C GLY A 179 -24.49 -6.18 -15.33
N SER A 180 -25.09 -7.25 -14.83
CA SER A 180 -24.48 -8.57 -14.65
C SER A 180 -24.88 -9.53 -15.77
N GLY A 181 -23.89 -10.10 -16.47
CA GLY A 181 -24.12 -11.14 -17.47
C GLY A 181 -24.66 -12.44 -16.86
N SER A 182 -24.27 -12.78 -15.63
CA SER A 182 -24.87 -13.86 -14.85
C SER A 182 -26.39 -13.69 -14.68
N SER A 183 -26.86 -12.46 -14.53
CA SER A 183 -28.30 -12.14 -14.46
C SER A 183 -28.99 -12.27 -15.82
N GLU A 184 -28.31 -11.93 -16.92
CA GLU A 184 -28.83 -12.17 -18.27
C GLU A 184 -28.95 -13.67 -18.55
N VAL A 185 -27.93 -14.47 -18.24
CA VAL A 185 -27.95 -15.94 -18.40
C VAL A 185 -29.07 -16.56 -17.56
N PHE A 186 -29.19 -16.15 -16.29
CA PHE A 186 -30.24 -16.67 -15.40
C PHE A 186 -31.65 -16.30 -15.90
N THR A 187 -31.92 -15.02 -16.16
CA THR A 187 -33.25 -14.56 -16.64
C THR A 187 -33.59 -15.09 -18.04
N ARG A 188 -32.58 -15.35 -18.89
CA ARG A 188 -32.76 -16.06 -20.16
C ARG A 188 -33.15 -17.53 -19.91
N GLY A 189 -32.51 -18.21 -18.96
CA GLY A 189 -32.91 -19.56 -18.54
C GLY A 189 -34.37 -19.63 -18.11
N LEU A 190 -34.84 -18.69 -17.27
CA LEU A 190 -36.26 -18.60 -16.88
C LEU A 190 -37.19 -18.45 -18.11
N SER A 191 -36.81 -17.62 -19.09
CA SER A 191 -37.58 -17.47 -20.35
C SER A 191 -37.51 -18.67 -21.30
N VAL A 192 -36.56 -19.59 -21.12
CA VAL A 192 -36.48 -20.85 -21.88
C VAL A 192 -37.27 -21.96 -21.18
N PHE A 193 -37.44 -21.88 -19.86
CA PHE A 193 -38.22 -22.85 -19.08
C PHE A 193 -39.73 -22.67 -19.25
N THR A 194 -40.22 -21.44 -19.42
CA THR A 194 -41.64 -21.15 -19.66
C THR A 194 -41.87 -19.83 -20.41
N ASP A 195 -42.90 -19.80 -21.25
CA ASP A 195 -43.40 -18.59 -21.92
C ASP A 195 -44.07 -17.59 -20.94
N GLU A 196 -44.39 -18.02 -19.71
CA GLU A 196 -45.06 -17.18 -18.72
C GLU A 196 -44.13 -16.15 -18.04
N TRP A 197 -42.81 -16.26 -18.21
CA TRP A 197 -41.82 -15.34 -17.65
C TRP A 197 -41.83 -13.97 -18.37
N LYS A 198 -42.81 -13.14 -18.02
CA LYS A 198 -43.11 -11.84 -18.66
C LYS A 198 -42.13 -10.71 -18.33
N TYR A 199 -41.30 -10.88 -17.31
CA TYR A 199 -40.27 -9.90 -16.89
C TYR A 199 -38.93 -10.11 -17.63
N GLY A 200 -38.92 -10.91 -18.71
CA GLY A 200 -37.73 -11.52 -19.28
C GLY A 200 -36.88 -10.69 -20.25
N VAL A 201 -35.57 -10.96 -20.13
CA VAL A 201 -34.43 -10.48 -20.94
C VAL A 201 -34.14 -8.98 -20.82
N ILE A 202 -32.93 -8.67 -20.34
CA ILE A 202 -32.34 -7.33 -20.34
C ILE A 202 -32.08 -6.92 -21.80
N LYS A 203 -33.10 -6.39 -22.48
CA LYS A 203 -32.99 -5.92 -23.88
C LYS A 203 -32.48 -4.49 -24.02
N ASP A 204 -32.49 -3.71 -22.92
CA ASP A 204 -31.95 -2.36 -22.88
C ASP A 204 -31.08 -2.17 -21.61
N PRO A 205 -29.76 -1.95 -21.76
CA PRO A 205 -28.86 -1.64 -20.64
C PRO A 205 -29.29 -0.44 -19.79
N LYS A 206 -30.12 0.48 -20.32
CA LYS A 206 -30.63 1.65 -19.58
C LYS A 206 -31.64 1.30 -18.49
N LEU A 207 -32.21 0.09 -18.50
CA LEU A 207 -33.13 -0.39 -17.47
C LEU A 207 -32.40 -0.73 -16.15
N ILE A 208 -31.07 -0.59 -16.12
CA ILE A 208 -30.20 -0.75 -14.95
C ILE A 208 -29.59 0.62 -14.59
N SER A 209 -30.47 1.61 -14.42
CA SER A 209 -30.11 2.94 -13.92
C SER A 209 -30.11 2.95 -12.37
N PRO A 210 -29.17 3.62 -11.70
CA PRO A 210 -29.21 3.84 -10.24
C PRO A 210 -30.47 4.57 -9.75
N GLU A 211 -31.19 5.25 -10.64
CA GLU A 211 -32.32 6.14 -10.33
C GLU A 211 -33.68 5.59 -10.83
N GLY A 212 -33.72 4.38 -11.41
CA GLY A 212 -34.94 3.76 -11.94
C GLY A 212 -35.44 2.56 -11.11
N PRO A 213 -36.76 2.27 -11.10
CA PRO A 213 -37.27 1.01 -10.57
C PRO A 213 -36.76 -0.15 -11.43
N SER A 214 -36.39 -1.27 -10.80
CA SER A 214 -35.87 -2.46 -11.48
C SER A 214 -36.97 -3.20 -12.26
N SER A 215 -37.32 -2.69 -13.44
CA SER A 215 -38.42 -3.19 -14.30
C SER A 215 -38.25 -4.63 -14.79
N VAL A 216 -37.08 -5.23 -14.59
CA VAL A 216 -36.72 -6.62 -14.93
C VAL A 216 -37.11 -7.62 -13.82
N TRP A 217 -37.39 -7.16 -12.60
CA TRP A 217 -37.72 -8.03 -11.47
C TRP A 217 -39.12 -7.73 -10.90
N PRO A 218 -39.90 -8.75 -10.49
CA PRO A 218 -41.22 -8.54 -9.93
C PRO A 218 -41.14 -7.82 -8.58
N ALA A 219 -42.23 -7.14 -8.21
CA ALA A 219 -42.33 -6.37 -6.96
C ALA A 219 -42.17 -7.21 -5.67
N ALA A 220 -42.15 -8.55 -5.77
CA ALA A 220 -41.82 -9.46 -4.68
C ALA A 220 -40.34 -9.40 -4.26
N VAL A 221 -39.43 -9.00 -5.17
CA VAL A 221 -38.00 -8.87 -4.87
C VAL A 221 -37.76 -7.64 -3.98
N ARG A 222 -37.12 -7.85 -2.82
CA ARG A 222 -36.85 -6.82 -1.81
C ARG A 222 -35.37 -6.57 -1.53
N TYR A 223 -34.49 -7.50 -1.91
CA TYR A 223 -33.06 -7.44 -1.60
C TYR A 223 -32.24 -7.39 -2.88
N PHE A 224 -31.31 -6.43 -2.95
CA PHE A 224 -30.55 -6.12 -4.15
C PHE A 224 -29.06 -6.04 -3.80
N GLY A 225 -28.27 -7.02 -4.25
CA GLY A 225 -26.82 -7.04 -4.10
C GLY A 225 -26.11 -6.35 -5.27
N MET A 226 -25.00 -5.68 -5.00
CA MET A 226 -24.16 -5.06 -6.03
C MET A 226 -22.87 -5.86 -6.22
N GLY A 227 -22.65 -6.37 -7.43
CA GLY A 227 -21.59 -7.34 -7.72
C GLY A 227 -21.83 -8.70 -7.03
N ASN A 228 -20.90 -9.64 -7.23
CA ASN A 228 -20.93 -10.95 -6.58
C ASN A 228 -20.83 -10.80 -5.05
N ASN A 229 -19.89 -9.97 -4.57
CA ASN A 229 -19.68 -9.70 -3.14
C ASN A 229 -20.95 -9.17 -2.43
N GLY A 230 -21.76 -8.36 -3.11
CA GLY A 230 -23.03 -7.87 -2.57
C GLY A 230 -24.09 -8.97 -2.42
N ILE A 231 -24.14 -9.93 -3.35
CA ILE A 231 -24.98 -11.13 -3.22
C ILE A 231 -24.47 -11.99 -2.06
N ASN A 232 -23.18 -12.31 -2.03
CA ASN A 232 -22.58 -13.18 -1.02
C ASN A 232 -22.77 -12.64 0.40
N GLY A 233 -22.60 -11.33 0.59
CA GLY A 233 -22.84 -10.66 1.87
C GLY A 233 -24.31 -10.68 2.31
N LEU A 234 -25.26 -10.48 1.39
CA LEU A 234 -26.69 -10.58 1.70
C LEU A 234 -27.08 -12.04 1.98
N LEU A 235 -26.71 -12.98 1.12
CA LEU A 235 -27.06 -14.41 1.26
C LEU A 235 -26.54 -14.98 2.59
N SER A 236 -25.31 -14.63 3.00
CA SER A 236 -24.74 -15.01 4.30
C SER A 236 -25.51 -14.42 5.49
N SER A 237 -25.93 -13.15 5.39
CA SER A 237 -26.46 -12.39 6.53
C SER A 237 -27.97 -12.49 6.72
N ILE A 238 -28.75 -12.82 5.68
CA ILE A 238 -30.21 -12.96 5.79
C ILE A 238 -30.63 -14.44 5.68
N PRO A 239 -31.06 -15.09 6.77
CA PRO A 239 -31.59 -16.45 6.71
C PRO A 239 -32.96 -16.48 6.03
N TYR A 240 -33.33 -17.63 5.48
CA TYR A 240 -34.49 -17.89 4.63
C TYR A 240 -34.42 -17.21 3.25
N SER A 241 -33.21 -17.01 2.72
CA SER A 241 -32.98 -16.34 1.43
C SER A 241 -32.57 -17.30 0.32
N ILE A 242 -32.79 -16.85 -0.92
CA ILE A 242 -32.41 -17.57 -2.15
C ILE A 242 -31.95 -16.56 -3.20
N SER A 243 -30.96 -16.95 -4.00
CA SER A 243 -30.33 -16.14 -5.04
C SER A 243 -29.76 -17.05 -6.14
N TYR A 244 -29.10 -16.43 -7.13
CA TYR A 244 -28.26 -17.10 -8.12
C TYR A 244 -26.83 -16.56 -8.07
N ALA A 245 -25.83 -17.39 -8.37
CA ALA A 245 -24.40 -17.06 -8.37
C ALA A 245 -23.64 -17.90 -9.42
N GLY A 246 -22.38 -17.56 -9.72
CA GLY A 246 -21.51 -18.46 -10.48
C GLY A 246 -21.10 -19.68 -9.65
N VAL A 247 -20.91 -20.86 -10.25
CA VAL A 247 -20.55 -22.09 -9.51
C VAL A 247 -19.27 -21.92 -8.66
N ALA A 248 -18.20 -21.36 -9.23
CA ALA A 248 -16.95 -21.11 -8.51
C ALA A 248 -17.14 -20.16 -7.31
N GLU A 249 -17.97 -19.13 -7.46
CA GLU A 249 -18.30 -18.16 -6.40
C GLU A 249 -19.13 -18.80 -5.28
N ALA A 250 -20.01 -19.74 -5.64
CA ALA A 250 -20.85 -20.45 -4.69
C ALA A 250 -20.03 -21.43 -3.82
N VAL A 251 -19.03 -22.07 -4.43
CA VAL A 251 -18.09 -22.98 -3.76
C VAL A 251 -17.12 -22.21 -2.87
N ASP A 252 -16.50 -21.13 -3.35
CA ASP A 252 -15.61 -20.26 -2.54
C ASP A 252 -16.37 -19.62 -1.36
N GLY A 253 -17.61 -19.16 -1.60
CA GLY A 253 -18.49 -18.65 -0.55
C GLY A 253 -19.06 -19.71 0.39
N ASN A 254 -18.81 -21.00 0.15
CA ASN A 254 -19.35 -22.14 0.89
C ASN A 254 -20.89 -22.08 1.08
N PHE A 255 -21.61 -21.75 0.01
CA PHE A 255 -23.07 -21.66 0.00
C PHE A 255 -23.73 -23.00 -0.34
N ASN A 256 -24.91 -23.25 0.23
CA ASN A 256 -25.72 -24.40 -0.17
C ASN A 256 -26.24 -24.20 -1.60
N ILE A 257 -25.91 -25.13 -2.49
CA ILE A 257 -26.36 -25.14 -3.89
C ILE A 257 -27.55 -26.09 -4.03
N ALA A 258 -28.62 -25.65 -4.70
CA ALA A 258 -29.79 -26.48 -4.95
C ALA A 258 -29.51 -27.53 -6.05
N THR A 259 -30.05 -28.73 -5.87
CA THR A 259 -30.10 -29.78 -6.89
C THR A 259 -31.24 -29.45 -7.86
N ILE A 260 -30.96 -29.36 -9.16
CA ILE A 260 -31.95 -28.89 -10.15
C ILE A 260 -32.38 -30.03 -11.09
N ARG A 261 -33.69 -30.23 -11.26
CA ARG A 261 -34.24 -31.15 -12.28
C ARG A 261 -34.07 -30.55 -13.67
N ASN A 262 -33.37 -31.23 -14.57
CA ASN A 262 -33.17 -30.80 -15.94
C ASN A 262 -34.35 -31.14 -16.87
N LYS A 263 -34.22 -30.75 -18.14
CA LYS A 263 -35.21 -30.97 -19.20
C LYS A 263 -35.50 -32.44 -19.49
N ALA A 264 -34.52 -33.32 -19.29
CA ALA A 264 -34.68 -34.76 -19.43
C ALA A 264 -35.37 -35.41 -18.21
N GLY A 265 -35.65 -34.64 -17.15
CA GLY A 265 -36.30 -35.11 -15.92
C GLY A 265 -35.35 -35.57 -14.82
N ASN A 266 -34.03 -35.54 -15.05
CA ASN A 266 -33.02 -35.97 -14.08
C ASN A 266 -32.62 -34.83 -13.15
N TYR A 267 -32.36 -35.15 -11.88
CA TYR A 267 -31.84 -34.19 -10.91
C TYR A 267 -30.30 -34.15 -10.98
N ILE A 268 -29.74 -32.97 -11.29
CA ILE A 268 -28.29 -32.76 -11.30
C ILE A 268 -27.87 -32.21 -9.94
N HIS A 269 -27.09 -33.01 -9.21
CA HIS A 269 -26.56 -32.69 -7.88
C HIS A 269 -25.38 -31.71 -7.98
N PRO A 270 -25.08 -30.89 -6.96
CA PRO A 270 -23.96 -29.95 -7.00
C PRO A 270 -22.62 -30.55 -7.41
N SER A 271 -22.35 -31.80 -7.00
CA SER A 271 -21.15 -32.59 -7.36
C SER A 271 -21.02 -32.91 -8.86
N ASP A 272 -22.10 -32.84 -9.61
CA ASP A 272 -22.17 -33.26 -11.01
C ASP A 272 -22.30 -32.07 -11.98
N ILE A 273 -22.25 -30.83 -11.46
CA ILE A 273 -22.45 -29.62 -12.25
C ILE A 273 -21.45 -29.51 -13.39
N SER A 274 -20.14 -29.69 -13.15
CA SER A 274 -19.13 -29.59 -14.21
C SER A 274 -19.30 -30.68 -15.28
N LYS A 275 -19.72 -31.89 -14.89
CA LYS A 275 -20.09 -32.95 -15.85
C LYS A 275 -21.32 -32.55 -16.68
N GLY A 276 -22.32 -31.93 -16.06
CA GLY A 276 -23.51 -31.44 -16.74
C GLY A 276 -23.25 -30.23 -17.64
N VAL A 277 -22.28 -29.38 -17.31
CA VAL A 277 -21.77 -28.30 -18.18
C VAL A 277 -21.05 -28.88 -19.39
N GLN A 278 -20.14 -29.85 -19.20
CA GLN A 278 -19.47 -30.55 -20.30
C GLN A 278 -20.50 -31.23 -21.23
N THR A 279 -21.50 -31.91 -20.67
CA THR A 279 -22.58 -32.55 -21.43
C THR A 279 -23.37 -31.53 -22.28
N ALA A 280 -23.63 -30.33 -21.75
CA ALA A 280 -24.26 -29.26 -22.51
C ALA A 280 -23.33 -28.69 -23.60
N MET A 281 -22.03 -28.52 -23.32
CA MET A 281 -21.03 -28.10 -24.32
C MET A 281 -20.97 -29.07 -25.49
N ASP A 282 -20.94 -30.37 -25.22
CA ASP A 282 -20.83 -31.42 -26.24
C ASP A 282 -22.07 -31.46 -27.13
N TYR A 283 -23.28 -31.31 -26.54
CA TYR A 283 -24.54 -31.23 -27.29
C TYR A 283 -24.63 -30.01 -28.23
N TYR A 284 -24.08 -28.86 -27.80
CA TYR A 284 -24.11 -27.61 -28.57
C TYR A 284 -22.85 -27.36 -29.40
N ALA A 285 -21.88 -28.27 -29.43
CA ALA A 285 -20.59 -28.07 -30.10
C ALA A 285 -20.73 -27.72 -31.59
N ASP A 286 -21.60 -28.44 -32.31
CA ASP A 286 -21.87 -28.25 -33.74
C ASP A 286 -22.79 -27.05 -34.03
N GLN A 287 -23.44 -26.49 -33.00
CA GLN A 287 -24.30 -25.31 -33.10
C GLN A 287 -23.53 -23.99 -32.86
N MET A 288 -22.22 -24.06 -32.63
CA MET A 288 -21.37 -22.89 -32.46
C MET A 288 -21.24 -22.11 -33.77
N ASP A 289 -21.84 -20.92 -33.81
CA ASP A 289 -21.94 -20.08 -35.00
C ASP A 289 -20.58 -19.60 -35.54
N ASP A 290 -20.62 -18.83 -36.64
CA ASP A 290 -19.41 -18.27 -37.23
C ASP A 290 -18.74 -17.17 -36.40
N ARG A 291 -19.49 -16.55 -35.47
CA ARG A 291 -19.01 -15.54 -34.51
C ARG A 291 -18.43 -16.17 -33.23
N LEU A 292 -18.43 -17.50 -33.13
CA LEU A 292 -18.01 -18.28 -31.96
C LEU A 292 -18.90 -18.03 -30.74
N THR A 293 -20.21 -17.89 -30.95
CA THR A 293 -21.23 -17.72 -29.91
C THR A 293 -22.31 -18.82 -29.95
N VAL A 294 -22.75 -19.28 -28.77
CA VAL A 294 -23.86 -20.24 -28.58
C VAL A 294 -24.37 -20.19 -27.14
N HIS A 295 -25.65 -20.50 -26.90
CA HIS A 295 -26.18 -20.65 -25.54
C HIS A 295 -26.28 -22.13 -25.15
N LEU A 296 -25.81 -22.49 -23.96
CA LEU A 296 -25.82 -23.87 -23.44
C LEU A 296 -27.05 -24.19 -22.56
N ILE A 297 -28.00 -23.26 -22.48
CA ILE A 297 -29.13 -23.27 -21.56
C ILE A 297 -30.15 -24.37 -21.92
N ASP A 298 -30.61 -25.10 -20.91
CA ASP A 298 -31.69 -26.10 -20.97
C ASP A 298 -31.52 -27.18 -22.06
N ALA A 299 -30.30 -27.72 -22.19
CA ALA A 299 -29.99 -28.79 -23.14
C ALA A 299 -30.88 -30.04 -22.88
N PRO A 300 -31.49 -30.65 -23.92
CA PRO A 300 -32.45 -31.76 -23.79
C PRO A 300 -31.80 -33.13 -23.58
N VAL A 301 -30.74 -33.22 -22.77
CA VAL A 301 -29.95 -34.46 -22.59
C VAL A 301 -29.80 -34.84 -21.12
N ALA A 302 -29.69 -36.15 -20.86
CA ALA A 302 -29.87 -36.77 -19.55
C ALA A 302 -29.06 -36.13 -18.40
N ASP A 303 -27.79 -35.80 -18.65
CA ASP A 303 -26.87 -35.32 -17.61
C ASP A 303 -26.66 -33.80 -17.64
N ALA A 304 -27.25 -33.06 -18.58
CA ALA A 304 -26.96 -31.63 -18.74
C ALA A 304 -27.50 -30.77 -17.61
N TYR A 305 -26.72 -29.77 -17.21
CA TYR A 305 -27.10 -28.81 -16.19
C TYR A 305 -27.90 -27.63 -16.80
N PRO A 306 -29.08 -27.25 -16.28
CA PRO A 306 -30.01 -26.34 -16.99
C PRO A 306 -29.50 -24.92 -17.25
N PHE A 307 -28.63 -24.38 -16.40
CA PHE A 307 -28.05 -23.04 -16.53
C PHE A 307 -26.55 -23.09 -16.89
N ALA A 308 -26.14 -24.06 -17.72
CA ALA A 308 -24.81 -24.08 -18.30
C ALA A 308 -24.58 -22.84 -19.20
N MET A 309 -23.35 -22.34 -19.22
CA MET A 309 -22.95 -21.17 -20.01
C MET A 309 -21.47 -21.20 -20.38
N TYR A 310 -21.13 -20.56 -21.50
CA TYR A 310 -19.77 -20.08 -21.74
C TYR A 310 -19.62 -18.67 -21.16
N THR A 311 -18.44 -18.35 -20.64
CA THR A 311 -17.96 -16.98 -20.50
C THR A 311 -17.03 -16.66 -21.67
N TYR A 312 -17.06 -15.41 -22.13
CA TYR A 312 -16.38 -14.98 -23.34
C TYR A 312 -15.34 -13.89 -23.08
N ILE A 313 -14.39 -13.81 -23.99
CA ILE A 313 -13.56 -12.62 -24.19
C ILE A 313 -14.00 -11.91 -25.48
N ILE A 314 -13.96 -10.58 -25.44
CA ILE A 314 -14.12 -9.68 -26.59
C ILE A 314 -12.78 -8.97 -26.82
N VAL A 315 -12.28 -9.04 -28.05
CA VAL A 315 -11.05 -8.37 -28.50
C VAL A 315 -11.33 -7.48 -29.70
N ASN A 316 -10.50 -6.46 -29.88
CA ASN A 316 -10.39 -5.78 -31.16
C ASN A 316 -9.35 -6.53 -32.02
N MET A 317 -9.76 -7.00 -33.20
CA MET A 317 -8.92 -7.77 -34.12
C MET A 317 -7.84 -6.92 -34.81
N SER A 318 -7.98 -5.60 -34.81
CA SER A 318 -7.04 -4.65 -35.41
C SER A 318 -6.79 -3.48 -34.47
N THR A 319 -5.90 -3.66 -33.47
CA THR A 319 -5.60 -2.62 -32.50
C THR A 319 -4.82 -1.47 -33.14
N HIS A 320 -5.42 -0.27 -33.12
CA HIS A 320 -4.81 0.98 -33.57
C HIS A 320 -3.63 1.44 -32.66
N GLN A 321 -2.95 2.52 -33.05
CA GLN A 321 -1.72 3.03 -32.41
C GLN A 321 -1.83 3.30 -30.90
N GLU A 322 -3.04 3.42 -30.35
CA GLU A 322 -3.29 3.70 -28.92
C GLU A 322 -2.93 2.54 -27.97
N ILE A 323 -2.88 1.28 -28.44
CA ILE A 323 -2.50 0.13 -27.60
C ILE A 323 -1.05 -0.29 -27.90
N PRO A 324 -0.13 -0.29 -26.92
CA PRO A 324 1.22 -0.81 -27.11
C PRO A 324 1.22 -2.31 -27.48
N CYS A 325 1.83 -2.67 -28.62
CA CYS A 325 1.78 -4.06 -29.11
C CYS A 325 2.41 -5.11 -28.18
N GLY A 326 3.30 -4.73 -27.25
CA GLY A 326 3.77 -5.63 -26.19
C GLY A 326 2.63 -6.20 -25.34
N LYS A 327 1.64 -5.37 -24.99
CA LYS A 327 0.44 -5.80 -24.24
C LYS A 327 -0.40 -6.81 -25.03
N VAL A 328 -0.53 -6.59 -26.34
CA VAL A 328 -1.27 -7.49 -27.24
C VAL A 328 -0.52 -8.82 -27.43
N LYS A 329 0.81 -8.78 -27.55
CA LYS A 329 1.66 -9.99 -27.58
C LYS A 329 1.52 -10.83 -26.33
N LEU A 330 1.63 -10.24 -25.14
CA LEU A 330 1.49 -10.98 -23.89
C LEU A 330 0.10 -11.62 -23.77
N PHE A 331 -0.95 -10.88 -24.10
CA PHE A 331 -2.31 -11.41 -24.11
C PHE A 331 -2.45 -12.63 -25.04
N VAL A 332 -1.88 -12.57 -26.25
CA VAL A 332 -1.83 -13.70 -27.18
C VAL A 332 -1.05 -14.88 -26.60
N LYS A 333 0.13 -14.66 -26.01
CA LYS A 333 0.93 -15.73 -25.37
C LYS A 333 0.16 -16.40 -24.21
N VAL A 334 -0.55 -15.62 -23.39
CA VAL A 334 -1.39 -16.15 -22.30
C VAL A 334 -2.55 -16.97 -22.85
N LEU A 335 -3.29 -16.51 -23.87
CA LEU A 335 -4.35 -17.30 -24.52
C LEU A 335 -3.84 -18.59 -25.15
N GLN A 336 -2.65 -18.57 -25.76
CA GLN A 336 -2.04 -19.79 -26.28
C GLN A 336 -1.71 -20.76 -25.15
N TRP A 337 -1.23 -20.28 -24.00
CA TRP A 337 -0.97 -21.13 -22.85
C TRP A 337 -2.26 -21.71 -22.25
N THR A 338 -3.30 -20.90 -22.00
CA THR A 338 -4.54 -21.39 -21.37
C THR A 338 -5.23 -22.47 -22.20
N HIS A 339 -5.22 -22.36 -23.52
CA HIS A 339 -5.83 -23.37 -24.41
C HIS A 339 -5.02 -24.66 -24.57
N ASN A 340 -3.69 -24.63 -24.38
CA ASN A 340 -2.79 -25.77 -24.64
C ASN A 340 -2.17 -26.39 -23.37
N SER A 341 -2.36 -25.78 -22.19
CA SER A 341 -1.76 -26.21 -20.93
C SER A 341 -2.70 -27.11 -20.11
N ALA A 342 -2.29 -28.35 -19.86
CA ALA A 342 -2.98 -29.22 -18.91
C ALA A 342 -3.05 -28.64 -17.48
N GLN A 343 -2.11 -27.75 -17.12
CA GLN A 343 -2.14 -27.04 -15.83
C GLN A 343 -3.27 -26.00 -15.80
N ALA A 344 -3.51 -25.31 -16.92
CA ALA A 344 -4.61 -24.36 -17.05
C ALA A 344 -5.98 -25.09 -17.03
N ASP A 345 -6.06 -26.24 -17.70
CA ASP A 345 -7.21 -27.14 -17.65
C ASP A 345 -7.50 -27.60 -16.20
N GLN A 346 -6.47 -28.02 -15.44
CA GLN A 346 -6.60 -28.42 -14.03
C GLN A 346 -7.09 -27.31 -13.11
N LEU A 347 -6.62 -26.06 -13.30
CA LEU A 347 -7.06 -24.92 -12.51
C LEU A 347 -8.56 -24.61 -12.71
N ALA A 348 -9.08 -24.80 -13.93
CA ALA A 348 -10.51 -24.62 -14.20
C ALA A 348 -11.35 -25.72 -13.53
N TYR A 349 -10.97 -26.99 -13.67
CA TYR A 349 -11.66 -28.10 -13.00
C TYR A 349 -11.63 -27.97 -11.46
N GLY A 350 -10.55 -27.43 -10.89
CA GLY A 350 -10.45 -27.14 -9.45
C GLY A 350 -11.37 -26.02 -8.94
N MET A 351 -12.09 -25.33 -9.85
CA MET A 351 -13.09 -24.30 -9.56
C MET A 351 -14.49 -24.69 -10.07
N ASP A 352 -14.72 -25.99 -10.33
CA ASP A 352 -15.93 -26.56 -10.95
C ASP A 352 -16.27 -25.99 -12.34
N LEU A 353 -15.30 -25.34 -13.00
CA LEU A 353 -15.39 -24.87 -14.38
C LEU A 353 -14.90 -25.93 -15.36
N VAL A 354 -15.31 -25.80 -16.62
CA VAL A 354 -14.99 -26.74 -17.69
C VAL A 354 -14.13 -26.04 -18.75
N PRO A 355 -12.90 -26.51 -19.02
CA PRO A 355 -12.08 -26.03 -20.12
C PRO A 355 -12.73 -26.26 -21.48
N LEU A 356 -12.34 -25.46 -22.48
CA LEU A 356 -12.83 -25.67 -23.84
C LEU A 356 -12.33 -27.00 -24.42
N SER A 357 -13.19 -27.66 -25.20
CA SER A 357 -12.79 -28.83 -25.96
C SER A 357 -11.64 -28.48 -26.92
N LYS A 358 -10.69 -29.40 -27.12
CA LYS A 358 -9.54 -29.14 -28.01
C LYS A 358 -9.93 -28.76 -29.46
N PRO A 359 -11.03 -29.29 -30.05
CA PRO A 359 -11.56 -28.77 -31.31
C PRO A 359 -12.01 -27.29 -31.24
N MET A 360 -12.65 -26.86 -30.15
CA MET A 360 -13.05 -25.46 -29.97
C MET A 360 -11.83 -24.55 -29.82
N ALA A 361 -10.85 -24.95 -28.99
CA ALA A 361 -9.58 -24.24 -28.83
C ALA A 361 -8.84 -24.09 -30.17
N ALA A 362 -8.84 -25.13 -31.02
CA ALA A 362 -8.30 -25.06 -32.38
C ALA A 362 -9.10 -24.09 -33.27
N LYS A 363 -10.45 -24.12 -33.26
CA LYS A 363 -11.32 -23.19 -34.00
C LYS A 363 -11.03 -21.73 -33.61
N ILE A 364 -10.81 -21.45 -32.32
CA ILE A 364 -10.43 -20.13 -31.80
C ILE A 364 -9.01 -19.74 -32.25
N LYS A 365 -8.04 -20.67 -32.23
CA LYS A 365 -6.68 -20.40 -32.72
C LYS A 365 -6.69 -19.97 -34.19
N GLU A 366 -7.44 -20.67 -35.03
CA GLU A 366 -7.52 -20.41 -36.47
C GLU A 366 -8.33 -19.14 -36.81
N LYS A 367 -9.49 -18.93 -36.18
CA LYS A 367 -10.33 -17.75 -36.48
C LYS A 367 -9.86 -16.47 -35.79
N VAL A 368 -9.35 -16.57 -34.55
CA VAL A 368 -9.04 -15.40 -33.72
C VAL A 368 -7.54 -15.20 -33.61
N ILE A 369 -6.82 -16.10 -32.94
CA ILE A 369 -5.42 -15.87 -32.52
C ILE A 369 -4.50 -15.60 -33.72
N LYS A 370 -4.65 -16.37 -34.81
CA LYS A 370 -3.90 -16.16 -36.06
C LYS A 370 -4.17 -14.83 -36.76
N ASN A 371 -5.28 -14.15 -36.45
CA ASN A 371 -5.75 -12.98 -37.20
C ASN A 371 -5.70 -11.68 -36.38
N ILE A 372 -5.18 -11.70 -35.15
CA ILE A 372 -4.99 -10.49 -34.33
C ILE A 372 -3.85 -9.66 -34.92
N MET A 373 -4.17 -8.42 -35.30
CA MET A 373 -3.26 -7.45 -35.89
C MET A 373 -2.99 -6.31 -34.90
N CYS A 374 -1.72 -5.94 -34.74
CA CYS A 374 -1.31 -4.73 -34.00
C CYS A 374 -0.41 -3.87 -34.87
N GLN A 375 -0.75 -2.59 -35.03
CA GLN A 375 -0.02 -1.63 -35.88
C GLN A 375 0.24 -2.17 -37.32
N GLY A 376 -0.72 -2.93 -37.87
CA GLY A 376 -0.64 -3.51 -39.21
C GLY A 376 0.25 -4.76 -39.34
N ARG A 377 0.80 -5.30 -38.24
CA ARG A 377 1.52 -6.58 -38.21
C ARG A 377 0.72 -7.66 -37.52
N ASN A 378 0.86 -8.89 -38.02
CA ASN A 378 0.32 -10.07 -37.36
C ASN A 378 1.04 -10.30 -36.03
N VAL A 379 0.29 -10.43 -34.93
CA VAL A 379 0.88 -10.57 -33.59
C VAL A 379 1.50 -11.95 -33.39
N LEU A 380 0.92 -13.00 -33.97
CA LEU A 380 1.42 -14.37 -33.84
C LEU A 380 2.74 -14.57 -34.61
N GLU A 381 2.79 -14.17 -35.89
CA GLU A 381 4.02 -14.25 -36.70
C GLU A 381 5.18 -13.48 -36.04
N TRP A 382 4.88 -12.36 -35.39
CA TRP A 382 5.88 -11.56 -34.67
C TRP A 382 6.38 -12.26 -33.41
N ILE A 383 5.50 -12.96 -32.68
CA ILE A 383 5.92 -13.81 -31.54
C ILE A 383 6.83 -14.95 -32.01
N GLU A 384 6.43 -15.67 -33.06
CA GLU A 384 7.20 -16.81 -33.59
C GLU A 384 8.58 -16.36 -34.11
N ALA A 385 8.66 -15.17 -34.74
CA ALA A 385 9.92 -14.58 -35.18
C ALA A 385 10.86 -14.16 -34.02
N ASP A 386 10.32 -13.58 -32.95
CA ASP A 386 11.10 -13.22 -31.76
C ASP A 386 11.69 -14.47 -31.08
N ASP A 387 10.87 -15.51 -30.90
CA ASP A 387 11.27 -16.77 -30.28
C ASP A 387 12.32 -17.53 -31.15
N LEU A 388 12.20 -17.47 -32.49
CA LEU A 388 13.22 -17.97 -33.44
C LEU A 388 14.54 -17.20 -33.36
N ALA A 389 14.50 -15.87 -33.20
CA ALA A 389 15.70 -15.05 -33.05
C ALA A 389 16.45 -15.36 -31.73
N LEU A 390 15.71 -15.54 -30.64
CA LEU A 390 16.22 -15.98 -29.34
C LEU A 390 16.85 -17.39 -29.42
N ALA A 391 16.21 -18.32 -30.13
CA ALA A 391 16.75 -19.66 -30.36
C ALA A 391 18.05 -19.63 -31.20
N ALA A 392 18.10 -18.80 -32.25
CA ALA A 392 19.27 -18.66 -33.12
C ALA A 392 20.47 -18.01 -32.41
N LEU A 393 20.24 -16.98 -31.58
CA LEU A 393 21.27 -16.36 -30.75
C LEU A 393 21.96 -17.36 -29.81
N ASN A 394 21.23 -18.36 -29.32
CA ASN A 394 21.76 -19.42 -28.45
C ASN A 394 22.52 -20.54 -29.20
N GLN A 395 22.58 -20.54 -30.54
CA GLN A 395 23.18 -21.63 -31.33
C GLN A 395 24.56 -21.34 -31.95
N PHE A 396 25.10 -20.12 -31.92
CA PHE A 396 26.37 -19.79 -32.60
C PHE A 396 27.61 -19.73 -31.66
N PRO A 397 28.59 -20.66 -31.78
CA PRO A 397 29.78 -20.68 -30.92
C PRO A 397 30.94 -19.76 -31.37
N THR A 398 30.79 -19.01 -32.47
CA THR A 398 31.88 -18.25 -33.12
C THR A 398 32.45 -17.09 -32.29
N PHE A 399 31.68 -16.54 -31.35
CA PHE A 399 32.09 -15.45 -30.46
C PHE A 399 33.36 -15.80 -29.64
N LYS A 400 33.56 -17.08 -29.31
CA LYS A 400 34.69 -17.55 -28.47
C LYS A 400 36.05 -17.52 -29.18
N VAL A 401 36.08 -17.57 -30.52
CA VAL A 401 37.33 -17.68 -31.29
C VAL A 401 37.99 -16.31 -31.49
N ILE A 402 37.18 -15.27 -31.73
CA ILE A 402 37.66 -13.91 -32.02
C ILE A 402 38.36 -13.30 -30.78
N ALA A 403 37.83 -13.58 -29.58
CA ALA A 403 38.39 -13.09 -28.32
C ALA A 403 39.85 -13.57 -28.07
N GLY A 404 40.22 -14.77 -28.54
CA GLY A 404 41.55 -15.33 -28.31
C GLY A 404 42.70 -14.58 -29.00
N VAL A 405 42.45 -13.98 -30.17
CA VAL A 405 43.49 -13.32 -30.98
C VAL A 405 43.91 -11.98 -30.38
N VAL A 406 42.97 -11.25 -29.77
CA VAL A 406 43.21 -9.92 -29.17
C VAL A 406 44.17 -9.98 -27.98
N VAL A 407 44.12 -11.05 -27.18
CA VAL A 407 44.94 -11.22 -25.97
C VAL A 407 46.43 -11.27 -26.27
N VAL A 408 46.84 -11.90 -27.38
CA VAL A 408 48.25 -12.09 -27.74
C VAL A 408 48.96 -10.76 -28.03
N VAL A 409 48.26 -9.81 -28.65
CA VAL A 409 48.81 -8.49 -29.03
C VAL A 409 49.13 -7.64 -27.79
N ILE A 410 48.31 -7.72 -26.75
CA ILE A 410 48.45 -6.95 -25.51
C ILE A 410 49.74 -7.30 -24.75
N ILE A 411 50.16 -8.57 -24.79
CA ILE A 411 51.31 -9.08 -24.03
C ILE A 411 52.63 -8.44 -24.53
N ILE A 412 52.76 -8.20 -25.83
CA ILE A 412 53.99 -7.66 -26.44
C ILE A 412 54.26 -6.21 -25.96
N ILE A 413 53.21 -5.41 -25.78
CA ILE A 413 53.30 -4.00 -25.37
C ILE A 413 53.79 -3.87 -23.92
N ALA A 414 53.41 -4.79 -23.04
CA ALA A 414 53.73 -4.73 -21.61
C ALA A 414 55.24 -4.84 -21.31
N VAL A 415 55.99 -5.60 -22.11
CA VAL A 415 57.43 -5.85 -21.90
C VAL A 415 58.27 -4.57 -22.06
N LEU A 416 57.93 -3.73 -23.04
CA LEU A 416 58.69 -2.51 -23.36
C LEU A 416 58.57 -1.44 -22.26
N LEU A 417 57.41 -1.35 -21.59
CA LEU A 417 57.17 -0.37 -20.52
C LEU A 417 57.94 -0.70 -19.22
N GLY A 418 58.28 -1.97 -18.98
CA GLY A 418 58.93 -2.42 -17.76
C GLY A 418 60.34 -1.82 -17.54
N GLY A 419 61.12 -1.66 -18.61
CA GLY A 419 62.51 -1.20 -18.52
C GLY A 419 62.68 0.25 -18.02
N TYR A 420 61.70 1.12 -18.31
CA TYR A 420 61.75 2.54 -17.96
C TYR A 420 61.62 2.80 -16.45
N HIS A 421 60.84 1.98 -15.73
CA HIS A 421 60.50 2.24 -14.33
C HIS A 421 61.63 2.01 -13.31
N TYR A 422 62.70 1.30 -13.68
CA TYR A 422 63.75 0.89 -12.72
C TYR A 422 64.57 2.08 -12.17
N ARG A 423 64.97 3.03 -13.02
CA ARG A 423 65.87 4.14 -12.63
C ARG A 423 65.27 5.09 -11.57
N ARG A 424 63.94 5.24 -11.51
CA ARG A 424 63.27 6.26 -10.67
C ARG A 424 63.28 5.93 -9.15
N ARG A 425 63.56 4.69 -8.75
CA ARG A 425 63.33 4.20 -7.38
C ARG A 425 64.37 4.61 -6.31
N ARG A 426 65.53 5.19 -6.68
CA ARG A 426 66.68 5.31 -5.75
C ARG A 426 66.72 6.56 -4.86
N VAL A 427 65.92 7.59 -5.14
CA VAL A 427 66.02 8.92 -4.50
C VAL A 427 65.14 9.07 -3.23
N MET A 428 64.04 8.31 -3.13
CA MET A 428 62.95 8.48 -2.14
C MET A 428 63.29 8.12 -0.65
N ALA A 429 64.55 7.98 -0.24
CA ALA A 429 64.90 7.11 0.89
C ALA A 429 65.02 7.74 2.31
N LYS A 430 64.86 9.06 2.51
CA LYS A 430 65.23 9.72 3.79
C LYS A 430 64.25 10.73 4.42
N GLU A 431 63.11 11.06 3.83
CA GLU A 431 62.27 12.21 4.26
C GLU A 431 61.22 11.93 5.37
N TRP A 432 61.20 10.71 5.93
CA TRP A 432 60.04 10.15 6.64
C TRP A 432 60.16 10.10 8.18
N LEU A 433 61.33 10.41 8.74
CA LEU A 433 61.60 10.41 10.18
C LEU A 433 61.40 11.83 10.74
N ILE A 434 60.64 11.96 11.83
CA ILE A 434 60.33 13.23 12.49
C ILE A 434 61.08 13.32 13.83
N PRO A 435 61.80 14.41 14.14
CA PRO A 435 62.49 14.56 15.41
C PRO A 435 61.48 14.75 16.57
N PRO A 436 61.61 14.03 17.70
CA PRO A 436 60.68 14.18 18.83
C PRO A 436 60.54 15.61 19.37
N SER A 437 61.59 16.42 19.24
CA SER A 437 61.63 17.82 19.68
C SER A 437 60.68 18.77 18.92
N SER A 438 60.11 18.36 17.78
CA SER A 438 59.15 19.18 17.04
C SER A 438 57.69 18.98 17.47
N ILE A 439 57.42 18.24 18.56
CA ILE A 439 56.07 17.88 19.01
C ILE A 439 55.78 18.49 20.38
N GLN A 440 54.69 19.26 20.48
CA GLN A 440 54.24 19.93 21.71
C GLN A 440 52.85 19.42 22.11
N ASP A 441 52.60 19.19 23.41
CA ASP A 441 51.30 18.73 23.93
C ASP A 441 50.26 19.86 23.88
N LYS A 442 48.99 19.52 23.63
CA LYS A 442 47.90 20.48 23.39
C LYS A 442 47.26 20.99 24.69
N ASP A 443 47.28 20.20 25.77
CA ASP A 443 46.87 20.60 27.12
C ASP A 443 47.33 19.54 28.17
N PRO A 444 47.91 19.86 29.34
CA PRO A 444 48.22 18.86 30.37
C PRO A 444 47.00 18.28 31.11
N ALA A 445 45.84 18.94 31.06
CA ALA A 445 44.71 18.66 31.96
C ALA A 445 44.13 17.24 31.82
N TRP A 446 44.11 16.66 30.61
CA TRP A 446 43.55 15.33 30.35
C TRP A 446 44.24 14.19 31.11
N ARG A 447 45.47 14.40 31.60
CA ARG A 447 46.24 13.38 32.34
C ARG A 447 45.84 13.24 33.83
N THR A 448 45.05 14.18 34.39
CA THR A 448 44.77 14.24 35.84
C THR A 448 43.29 14.18 36.23
N ALA A 449 42.40 13.91 35.27
CA ALA A 449 40.95 13.85 35.47
C ALA A 449 40.47 12.57 36.20
N GLU A 450 41.00 12.28 37.39
CA GLU A 450 40.20 11.59 38.40
C GLU A 450 39.16 12.58 38.98
N LEU A 451 37.88 12.22 38.86
CA LEU A 451 36.82 12.63 39.80
C LEU A 451 36.79 14.11 40.24
N ARG A 452 36.39 15.04 39.34
CA ARG A 452 35.82 16.34 39.73
C ARG A 452 34.96 16.98 38.62
N ALA A 453 33.65 17.07 38.87
CA ALA A 453 32.87 18.26 38.50
C ALA A 453 33.15 19.37 39.54
N PRO A 454 32.80 20.67 39.34
CA PRO A 454 32.07 21.33 38.25
C PRO A 454 33.05 22.27 37.45
N SER A 455 32.76 23.45 36.86
CA SER A 455 31.63 24.41 36.94
C SER A 455 31.61 25.43 35.78
N VAL A 456 30.47 26.10 35.62
CA VAL A 456 30.17 27.23 34.71
C VAL A 456 31.10 28.44 34.92
N LEU A 457 31.53 29.09 33.82
CA LEU A 457 31.56 30.56 33.71
C LEU A 457 31.58 31.04 32.24
N THR A 458 31.11 32.27 32.03
CA THR A 458 30.51 32.77 30.78
C THR A 458 31.29 33.89 30.10
N SER A 459 31.29 33.96 28.76
CA SER A 459 31.33 35.14 27.86
C SER A 459 31.99 34.77 26.51
N SER A 460 31.66 35.35 25.34
CA SER A 460 30.56 36.22 24.93
C SER A 460 30.42 36.22 23.39
N THR A 461 29.18 36.16 22.88
CA THR A 461 28.73 36.67 21.56
C THR A 461 29.65 36.60 20.32
N SER A 462 29.32 35.73 19.35
CA SER A 462 28.88 36.17 18.00
C SER A 462 28.43 35.01 17.08
N THR A 463 27.23 35.17 16.52
CA THR A 463 26.74 34.63 15.22
C THR A 463 27.32 33.32 14.66
N SER A 464 26.75 32.16 15.04
CA SER A 464 26.61 30.96 14.17
C SER A 464 25.77 29.85 14.84
N GLY A 465 24.51 30.16 15.17
CA GLY A 465 23.61 29.36 16.02
C GLY A 465 23.12 27.99 15.51
N LEU A 466 23.82 27.36 14.56
CA LEU A 466 23.54 26.00 14.07
C LEU A 466 24.71 25.02 14.29
N SER A 467 25.93 25.50 14.57
CA SER A 467 27.09 24.63 14.82
C SER A 467 27.17 24.17 16.30
N ALA A 468 26.86 25.07 17.23
CA ALA A 468 27.03 24.88 18.68
C ALA A 468 25.95 24.00 19.36
N ALA A 469 24.97 23.49 18.62
CA ALA A 469 23.83 22.73 19.18
C ALA A 469 23.99 21.20 19.10
N PHE A 470 25.01 20.70 18.40
CA PHE A 470 25.10 19.26 18.05
C PHE A 470 26.12 18.45 18.84
N CYS A 471 27.14 19.06 19.45
CA CYS A 471 28.12 18.39 20.32
C CYS A 471 28.65 19.37 21.40
N ASN A 472 27.95 19.48 22.54
CA ASN A 472 28.50 20.10 23.75
C ASN A 472 28.75 19.00 24.79
N ASP A 473 29.85 18.26 24.62
CA ASP A 473 30.35 17.34 25.64
C ASP A 473 31.86 17.15 25.43
N ASP A 474 32.68 17.84 26.22
CA ASP A 474 34.16 17.72 26.21
C ASP A 474 34.65 16.45 26.94
N SER A 475 33.77 15.44 27.06
CA SER A 475 34.14 14.13 27.55
C SER A 475 34.94 13.37 26.48
N PHE A 476 36.27 13.39 26.64
CA PHE A 476 37.22 12.45 26.02
C PHE A 476 37.65 11.34 27.00
N PRO A 477 36.76 10.49 27.53
CA PRO A 477 37.18 9.29 28.21
C PRO A 477 37.68 8.27 27.16
N ALA A 478 38.84 7.68 27.45
CA ALA A 478 39.50 6.64 26.66
C ALA A 478 39.74 6.92 25.16
N PHE A 479 40.27 8.08 24.76
CA PHE A 479 41.11 8.14 23.54
C PHE A 479 42.56 7.73 23.88
N LYS A 480 43.28 7.03 22.98
CA LYS A 480 44.66 6.56 23.24
C LYS A 480 45.70 7.08 22.25
N GLY A 481 45.27 7.75 21.19
CA GLY A 481 46.07 8.82 20.63
C GLY A 481 45.83 10.09 21.45
N PHE A 482 46.74 11.05 21.38
CA PHE A 482 46.50 12.39 21.93
C PHE A 482 46.73 13.44 20.83
N PRO A 483 45.97 14.54 20.84
CA PRO A 483 46.21 15.64 19.93
C PRO A 483 47.45 16.41 20.40
N ALA A 484 48.34 16.70 19.47
CA ALA A 484 49.56 17.45 19.69
C ALA A 484 49.73 18.50 18.59
N PHE A 485 50.68 19.41 18.75
CA PHE A 485 51.10 20.33 17.71
C PHE A 485 52.48 19.95 17.18
N MET A 486 52.61 19.90 15.86
CA MET A 486 53.89 19.79 15.16
C MET A 486 54.09 21.03 14.31
N ASN A 487 55.03 21.91 14.70
CA ASN A 487 55.29 23.19 14.03
C ASN A 487 53.99 23.96 13.72
N ASP A 488 53.20 24.25 14.76
CA ASP A 488 51.88 24.92 14.72
C ASP A 488 50.75 24.17 13.96
N THR A 489 50.98 22.97 13.43
CA THR A 489 49.93 22.13 12.83
C THR A 489 49.38 21.11 13.82
N SER A 490 48.04 20.98 13.91
CA SER A 490 47.40 19.96 14.75
C SER A 490 47.66 18.58 14.17
N VAL A 491 48.16 17.66 15.00
CA VAL A 491 48.49 16.28 14.63
C VAL A 491 47.96 15.30 15.67
N LEU A 492 47.72 14.06 15.23
CA LEU A 492 47.32 12.97 16.11
C LEU A 492 48.50 12.01 16.30
N CYS A 493 48.96 11.89 17.55
CA CYS A 493 50.07 11.01 17.92
C CYS A 493 49.54 9.69 18.48
N PHE A 494 49.98 8.55 17.94
CA PHE A 494 49.65 7.21 18.43
C PHE A 494 50.92 6.47 18.89
N GLU A 495 50.92 5.96 20.13
CA GLU A 495 51.98 5.10 20.66
C GLU A 495 52.02 3.76 19.91
N ALA A 496 53.21 3.31 19.53
CA ALA A 496 53.39 2.09 18.76
C ALA A 496 53.64 0.86 19.64
N ILE A 497 53.27 -0.33 19.14
CA ILE A 497 53.39 -1.58 19.88
C ILE A 497 54.82 -2.11 19.77
N VAL A 498 55.65 -1.80 20.77
CA VAL A 498 57.07 -2.24 20.84
C VAL A 498 57.30 -3.23 22.01
N SER A 499 58.28 -4.12 21.85
CA SER A 499 58.85 -4.98 22.90
C SER A 499 59.74 -4.18 23.88
N LYS A 500 59.90 -4.67 25.11
CA LYS A 500 60.58 -3.97 26.22
C LYS A 500 62.12 -3.87 26.14
N GLU A 501 62.76 -4.22 25.03
CA GLU A 501 64.21 -4.02 24.83
C GLU A 501 64.50 -2.82 23.90
N PRO A 502 64.66 -1.58 24.42
CA PRO A 502 64.85 -0.38 23.59
C PRO A 502 66.19 -0.31 22.83
N GLY A 503 67.06 -1.32 22.90
CA GLY A 503 68.43 -1.29 22.38
C GLY A 503 68.69 -2.00 21.04
N LYS A 504 67.70 -2.66 20.40
CA LYS A 504 67.95 -3.57 19.26
C LYS A 504 67.24 -3.23 17.94
N PHE A 505 66.50 -2.13 17.85
CA PHE A 505 65.66 -1.84 16.67
C PHE A 505 66.47 -1.49 15.41
N LYS A 506 66.55 -2.40 14.43
CA LYS A 506 67.33 -2.22 13.19
C LYS A 506 66.50 -1.54 12.08
N PHE A 507 66.59 -0.23 12.00
CA PHE A 507 65.92 0.68 11.04
C PHE A 507 65.98 0.36 9.51
N LYS A 508 66.65 -0.71 9.05
CA LYS A 508 66.93 -0.97 7.63
C LYS A 508 65.70 -1.38 6.80
N THR A 509 64.69 -2.00 7.40
CA THR A 509 63.53 -2.55 6.66
C THR A 509 62.33 -1.60 6.70
N SER A 510 62.04 -1.00 7.87
CA SER A 510 60.89 -0.10 8.09
C SER A 510 60.94 1.17 7.23
N ALA A 511 62.13 1.67 6.88
CA ALA A 511 62.31 2.92 6.13
C ALA A 511 61.56 2.97 4.80
N ARG A 512 61.59 1.87 4.03
CA ARG A 512 60.90 1.80 2.73
C ARG A 512 59.38 1.78 2.90
N LEU A 513 58.89 1.09 3.93
CA LEU A 513 57.48 0.98 4.24
C LEU A 513 56.94 2.31 4.80
N ALA A 514 57.68 3.00 5.66
CA ALA A 514 57.31 4.31 6.18
C ALA A 514 57.19 5.37 5.07
N VAL A 515 58.16 5.44 4.14
CA VAL A 515 58.05 6.29 2.94
C VAL A 515 56.83 5.90 2.11
N HIS A 516 56.61 4.60 1.88
CA HIS A 516 55.48 4.12 1.11
C HIS A 516 54.14 4.52 1.74
N CYS A 517 54.02 4.39 3.08
CA CYS A 517 52.86 4.78 3.88
C CYS A 517 52.61 6.29 3.85
N ARG A 518 53.64 7.12 4.01
CA ARG A 518 53.52 8.59 3.93
C ARG A 518 53.07 9.09 2.55
N GLN A 519 53.45 8.39 1.49
CA GLN A 519 53.00 8.68 0.12
C GLN A 519 51.55 8.26 -0.15
N MET A 520 50.90 7.53 0.77
CA MET A 520 49.50 7.15 0.63
C MET A 520 48.59 8.32 0.98
N HIS A 521 47.89 8.82 -0.03
CA HIS A 521 46.84 9.83 0.12
C HIS A 521 45.54 9.20 -0.36
N HIS A 522 44.51 9.25 0.47
CA HIS A 522 43.16 8.81 0.12
C HIS A 522 42.15 9.62 0.94
N ARG A 523 41.00 9.98 0.35
CA ARG A 523 39.99 10.79 1.04
C ARG A 523 39.61 10.19 2.40
N ASN A 524 39.43 8.87 2.45
CA ASN A 524 38.94 8.16 3.64
C ASN A 524 40.04 7.56 4.54
N VAL A 525 41.28 8.02 4.41
CA VAL A 525 42.41 7.56 5.23
C VAL A 525 43.18 8.78 5.71
N ALA A 526 43.47 8.87 7.00
CA ALA A 526 44.31 9.93 7.54
C ALA A 526 45.76 9.72 7.12
N GLN A 527 46.43 10.78 6.69
CA GLN A 527 47.79 10.69 6.17
C GLN A 527 48.79 10.49 7.32
N LEU A 528 49.66 9.48 7.19
CA LEU A 528 50.83 9.33 8.05
C LEU A 528 51.87 10.39 7.66
N MET A 529 52.13 11.35 8.54
CA MET A 529 53.14 12.39 8.31
C MET A 529 54.56 11.87 8.56
N GLY A 530 54.72 10.94 9.48
CA GLY A 530 55.98 10.27 9.75
C GLY A 530 55.99 9.54 11.10
N ILE A 531 57.19 9.22 11.57
CA ILE A 531 57.42 8.48 12.82
C ILE A 531 58.44 9.27 13.65
N ALA A 532 58.16 9.40 14.94
CA ALA A 532 59.14 9.81 15.93
C ALA A 532 59.56 8.57 16.76
N ALA A 533 60.84 8.44 17.05
CA ALA A 533 61.39 7.37 17.89
C ALA A 533 62.31 7.99 18.93
N HIS A 534 62.09 7.66 20.21
CA HIS A 534 62.94 8.13 21.30
C HIS A 534 64.10 7.16 21.53
N HIS A 535 65.30 7.71 21.67
CA HIS A 535 66.49 7.02 22.16
C HIS A 535 67.21 7.98 23.12
N ASP A 536 67.75 7.44 24.21
CA ASP A 536 68.58 8.11 25.21
C ASP A 536 67.86 9.04 26.22
N GLY A 537 67.24 8.44 27.24
CA GLY A 537 67.44 8.79 28.66
C GLY A 537 66.99 10.14 29.24
N GLU A 538 66.72 11.15 28.42
CA GLU A 538 66.21 12.45 28.88
C GLU A 538 64.70 12.42 29.05
N LYS A 539 64.21 12.84 30.23
CA LYS A 539 62.79 12.89 30.58
C LYS A 539 62.06 14.03 29.85
N TYR A 540 61.56 13.72 28.66
CA TYR A 540 60.47 14.46 28.03
C TYR A 540 59.11 13.79 28.35
N TRP A 541 58.01 14.43 27.96
CA TRP A 541 56.61 14.06 28.30
C TRP A 541 56.07 12.75 27.68
N PHE A 542 56.94 12.00 27.01
CA PHE A 542 56.68 10.69 26.40
C PHE A 542 57.34 9.60 27.25
N ASP A 543 56.66 8.47 27.48
CA ASP A 543 57.33 7.25 27.94
C ASP A 543 58.19 6.66 26.81
N ASP A 544 59.27 5.93 27.17
CA ASP A 544 60.24 5.33 26.24
C ASP A 544 59.53 4.50 25.14
N GLY A 545 59.46 5.03 23.92
CA GLY A 545 58.63 4.45 22.87
C GLY A 545 58.78 5.08 21.48
N ILE A 546 58.09 4.45 20.53
CA ILE A 546 57.97 4.89 19.12
C ILE A 546 56.55 5.42 18.90
N TYR A 547 56.40 6.53 18.18
CA TYR A 547 55.13 7.22 17.97
C TYR A 547 54.87 7.47 16.48
N HIS A 548 53.66 7.16 16.03
CA HIS A 548 53.21 7.38 14.65
C HIS A 548 52.38 8.66 14.59
N ILE A 549 52.72 9.57 13.68
CA ILE A 549 52.18 10.94 13.63
C ILE A 549 51.30 11.09 12.41
N TYR A 550 50.05 11.45 12.64
CA TYR A 550 49.01 11.60 11.62
C TYR A 550 48.53 13.04 11.48
N GLU A 551 48.10 13.39 10.27
CA GLU A 551 47.24 14.55 10.02
C GLU A 551 45.99 14.48 10.94
N ASP A 552 45.67 15.57 11.64
CA ASP A 552 44.42 15.71 12.39
C ASP A 552 43.29 16.16 11.46
N PRO A 553 42.29 15.30 11.16
CA PRO A 553 41.18 15.66 10.27
C PRO A 553 40.09 16.48 10.98
N GLY A 554 40.16 16.64 12.31
CA GLY A 554 39.29 17.49 13.10
C GLY A 554 38.01 16.84 13.65
N LYS A 555 37.04 17.71 13.92
CA LYS A 555 35.70 17.49 14.51
C LYS A 555 35.60 16.47 15.65
N THR A 556 35.38 15.18 15.39
CA THR A 556 35.18 14.15 16.44
C THR A 556 35.21 12.72 15.87
N THR A 557 35.17 11.71 16.74
CA THR A 557 35.15 10.29 16.33
C THR A 557 33.75 9.87 15.84
N LEU A 558 33.71 8.86 14.96
CA LEU A 558 32.46 8.23 14.53
C LEU A 558 31.69 7.62 15.72
N HIS A 559 32.40 7.05 16.69
CA HIS A 559 31.80 6.53 17.92
C HIS A 559 31.04 7.61 18.70
N SER A 560 31.67 8.76 18.94
CA SER A 560 31.06 9.91 19.64
C SER A 560 29.81 10.43 18.94
N ILE A 561 29.79 10.48 17.60
CA ILE A 561 28.61 10.89 16.84
C ILE A 561 27.49 9.84 16.90
N LEU A 562 27.81 8.54 16.84
CA LEU A 562 26.81 7.48 16.94
C LEU A 562 26.22 7.36 18.35
N ALA A 563 26.99 7.67 19.39
CA ALA A 563 26.52 7.71 20.78
C ALA A 563 25.67 8.96 21.08
N THR A 564 26.17 10.16 20.78
CA THR A 564 25.61 11.42 21.32
C THR A 564 24.54 12.07 20.41
N CYS A 565 24.42 11.71 19.14
CA CYS A 565 23.48 12.39 18.22
C CYS A 565 22.00 12.12 18.58
N PRO A 566 21.15 13.12 18.88
CA PRO A 566 19.76 12.88 19.27
C PRO A 566 18.84 12.50 18.08
N TYR A 567 19.28 12.69 16.83
CA TYR A 567 18.48 12.42 15.63
C TYR A 567 18.85 11.08 14.98
N ARG A 568 17.88 10.41 14.35
CA ARG A 568 18.15 9.21 13.53
C ARG A 568 18.76 9.64 12.20
N LEU A 569 19.98 9.18 11.92
CA LEU A 569 20.64 9.40 10.64
C LEU A 569 19.85 8.72 9.52
N ASN A 570 19.66 9.40 8.38
CA ASN A 570 19.03 8.81 7.21
C ASN A 570 19.88 7.64 6.69
N HIS A 571 19.23 6.60 6.16
CA HIS A 571 19.87 5.44 5.51
C HIS A 571 20.92 5.86 4.46
N GLY A 572 20.66 6.92 3.69
CA GLY A 572 21.66 7.48 2.75
C GLY A 572 22.96 7.94 3.43
N VAL A 573 22.85 8.57 4.61
CA VAL A 573 24.00 9.05 5.41
C VAL A 573 24.69 7.90 6.13
N MET A 574 23.95 6.94 6.69
CA MET A 574 24.52 5.72 7.28
C MET A 574 25.30 4.91 6.23
N CYS A 575 24.74 4.77 5.03
CA CYS A 575 25.44 4.16 3.90
C CYS A 575 26.65 4.97 3.45
N SER A 576 26.64 6.31 3.44
CA SER A 576 27.84 7.09 3.06
C SER A 576 28.97 6.97 4.09
N LEU A 577 28.65 6.98 5.39
CA LEU A 577 29.62 6.74 6.46
C LEU A 577 30.24 5.33 6.37
N ALA A 578 29.40 4.31 6.14
CA ALA A 578 29.84 2.94 5.92
C ALA A 578 30.68 2.79 4.63
N LEU A 579 30.30 3.48 3.56
CA LEU A 579 30.98 3.49 2.27
C LEU A 579 32.36 4.15 2.36
N ASP A 580 32.49 5.22 3.14
CA ASP A 580 33.76 5.89 3.41
C ASP A 580 34.73 4.97 4.16
N VAL A 581 34.29 4.34 5.26
CA VAL A 581 35.09 3.34 6.00
C VAL A 581 35.49 2.19 5.08
N CYS A 582 34.55 1.66 4.29
CA CYS A 582 34.82 0.54 3.40
C CYS A 582 35.76 0.92 2.24
N ASN A 583 35.71 2.16 1.74
CA ASN A 583 36.67 2.67 0.75
C ASN A 583 38.05 2.88 1.35
N GLY A 584 38.14 3.38 2.59
CA GLY A 584 39.39 3.48 3.33
C GLY A 584 40.05 2.11 3.53
N MET A 585 39.27 1.12 4.01
CA MET A 585 39.76 -0.25 4.19
C MET A 585 40.11 -0.94 2.87
N ARG A 586 39.30 -0.77 1.81
CA ARG A 586 39.67 -1.26 0.47
C ARG A 586 40.97 -0.64 -0.02
N PHE A 587 41.18 0.66 0.21
CA PHE A 587 42.41 1.33 -0.20
C PHE A 587 43.63 0.74 0.53
N LEU A 588 43.56 0.57 1.85
CA LEU A 588 44.62 -0.07 2.64
C LEU A 588 44.88 -1.51 2.18
N ALA A 589 43.81 -2.31 2.03
CA ALA A 589 43.88 -3.69 1.55
C ALA A 589 44.52 -3.82 0.15
N ARG A 590 44.18 -2.94 -0.79
CA ARG A 590 44.81 -2.86 -2.13
C ARG A 590 46.27 -2.41 -2.10
N LYS A 591 46.71 -1.79 -1.00
CA LYS A 591 48.12 -1.45 -0.75
C LYS A 591 48.86 -2.55 0.04
N GLY A 592 48.20 -3.67 0.36
CA GLY A 592 48.77 -4.75 1.15
C GLY A 592 48.89 -4.43 2.63
N ILE A 593 48.15 -3.42 3.11
CA ILE A 593 48.14 -2.97 4.49
C ILE A 593 46.90 -3.52 5.19
N ILE A 594 47.11 -4.11 6.37
CA ILE A 594 46.07 -4.64 7.26
C ILE A 594 46.14 -3.82 8.54
N HIS A 595 45.00 -3.32 9.01
CA HIS A 595 44.90 -2.45 10.17
C HIS A 595 45.07 -3.26 11.46
N GLY A 596 44.35 -4.38 11.59
CA GLY A 596 44.41 -5.31 12.72
C GLY A 596 43.72 -4.83 14.01
N GLN A 597 43.40 -3.54 14.11
CA GLN A 597 42.74 -2.91 15.27
C GLN A 597 41.65 -1.91 14.85
N LEU A 598 40.96 -2.16 13.73
CA LEU A 598 39.92 -1.26 13.24
C LEU A 598 38.74 -1.18 14.23
N SER A 599 38.29 0.04 14.54
CA SER A 599 37.11 0.31 15.39
C SER A 599 36.53 1.68 15.05
N THR A 600 35.30 1.98 15.50
CA THR A 600 34.69 3.32 15.35
C THR A 600 35.47 4.43 16.06
N PHE A 601 36.28 4.10 17.06
CA PHE A 601 37.23 5.03 17.68
C PHE A 601 38.39 5.43 16.76
N ASN A 602 38.80 4.56 15.84
CA ASN A 602 39.86 4.83 14.85
C ASN A 602 39.32 5.48 13.56
N CYS A 603 38.02 5.80 13.53
CA CYS A 603 37.34 6.47 12.43
C CYS A 603 37.00 7.90 12.85
N ILE A 604 37.66 8.91 12.28
CA ILE A 604 37.44 10.32 12.63
C ILE A 604 36.67 11.00 11.49
N LEU A 605 35.73 11.87 11.84
CA LEU A 605 34.92 12.62 10.89
C LEU A 605 35.53 14.01 10.67
N ASP A 606 35.83 14.33 9.41
CA ASP A 606 36.32 15.67 9.06
C ASP A 606 35.17 16.71 9.06
N ASN A 607 35.52 17.99 8.87
CA ASN A 607 34.55 19.08 8.80
C ASN A 607 33.47 18.89 7.71
N ASN A 608 33.76 18.07 6.69
CA ASN A 608 32.86 17.75 5.57
C ASN A 608 32.02 16.47 5.80
N TRP A 609 32.05 15.91 7.02
CA TRP A 609 31.38 14.65 7.39
C TRP A 609 31.89 13.41 6.60
N THR A 610 33.13 13.44 6.11
CA THR A 610 33.78 12.27 5.51
C THR A 610 34.57 11.50 6.55
N VAL A 611 34.47 10.17 6.54
CA VAL A 611 35.18 9.33 7.52
C VAL A 611 36.62 9.08 7.07
N ARG A 612 37.59 9.38 7.93
CA ARG A 612 39.02 9.16 7.71
C ARG A 612 39.56 8.18 8.75
N ILE A 613 40.10 7.05 8.28
CA ILE A 613 40.64 5.99 9.13
C ILE A 613 42.05 6.36 9.60
N CYS A 614 42.27 6.32 10.92
CA CYS A 614 43.51 6.65 11.62
C CYS A 614 44.20 5.39 12.19
N ASN A 615 45.45 5.56 12.66
CA ASN A 615 46.27 4.51 13.30
C ASN A 615 46.47 3.19 12.51
N TRP A 616 46.32 3.21 11.19
CA TRP A 616 46.42 2.02 10.33
C TRP A 616 47.85 1.51 10.08
N SER A 617 48.88 2.32 10.34
CA SER A 617 50.27 2.01 9.97
C SER A 617 51.03 1.20 11.02
N GLN A 618 50.50 1.10 12.24
CA GLN A 618 51.11 0.43 13.40
C GLN A 618 51.52 -1.02 13.05
N THR A 619 50.57 -1.78 12.49
CA THR A 619 50.72 -3.18 12.06
C THR A 619 51.67 -3.38 10.87
N THR A 620 51.99 -2.33 10.10
CA THR A 620 52.85 -2.45 8.90
C THR A 620 54.26 -1.89 9.11
N VAL A 621 54.44 -0.92 10.01
CA VAL A 621 55.65 -0.10 10.05
C VAL A 621 56.46 -0.25 11.35
N THR A 622 55.82 -0.58 12.48
CA THR A 622 56.51 -0.74 13.78
C THR A 622 57.04 -2.16 14.03
N LEU A 623 56.81 -3.11 13.14
CA LEU A 623 57.08 -4.52 13.44
C LEU A 623 58.54 -4.91 13.19
N ASP A 624 59.18 -5.41 14.23
CA ASP A 624 60.37 -6.25 14.14
C ASP A 624 59.92 -7.69 13.78
N GLU A 625 60.70 -8.40 12.95
CA GLU A 625 60.34 -9.72 12.40
C GLU A 625 60.34 -10.85 13.46
N HIS A 626 60.64 -10.52 14.71
CA HIS A 626 60.86 -11.46 15.81
C HIS A 626 59.84 -11.37 16.97
N LEU A 627 58.85 -10.49 16.90
CA LEU A 627 57.76 -10.40 17.91
C LEU A 627 56.77 -11.58 17.76
N THR A 628 56.55 -12.35 18.83
CA THR A 628 55.66 -13.52 18.79
C THR A 628 54.18 -13.17 19.00
N ALA A 629 53.27 -13.98 18.44
CA ALA A 629 51.82 -13.82 18.57
C ALA A 629 51.37 -13.66 20.04
N SER A 630 52.01 -14.41 20.95
CA SER A 630 51.73 -14.35 22.38
C SER A 630 52.15 -13.02 22.99
N GLU A 631 53.29 -12.44 22.60
CA GLU A 631 53.75 -11.14 23.11
C GLU A 631 52.95 -9.97 22.52
N ILE A 632 52.41 -10.13 21.32
CA ILE A 632 51.52 -9.16 20.68
C ILE A 632 50.14 -9.20 21.32
N ALA A 633 49.57 -10.39 21.54
CA ALA A 633 48.31 -10.54 22.26
C ALA A 633 48.46 -10.13 23.73
N ASP A 634 49.51 -10.55 24.44
CA ASP A 634 49.86 -10.02 25.75
C ASP A 634 50.13 -8.52 25.70
N GLY A 635 50.66 -7.98 24.62
CA GLY A 635 50.91 -6.55 24.46
C GLY A 635 49.60 -5.76 24.35
N ILE A 636 48.65 -6.24 23.53
CA ILE A 636 47.32 -5.66 23.33
C ILE A 636 46.47 -5.84 24.59
N ILE A 637 46.52 -7.02 25.21
CA ILE A 637 45.83 -7.34 26.46
C ILE A 637 46.48 -6.56 27.61
N LYS A 638 47.78 -6.64 27.89
CA LYS A 638 48.43 -5.90 29.00
C LYS A 638 48.34 -4.38 28.84
N ARG A 639 48.52 -3.80 27.64
CA ARG A 639 48.31 -2.35 27.43
C ARG A 639 46.87 -1.92 27.74
N ASN A 640 45.88 -2.79 27.58
CA ASN A 640 44.47 -2.48 27.86
C ASN A 640 43.96 -3.03 29.21
N THR A 641 44.71 -3.94 29.86
CA THR A 641 44.39 -4.54 31.16
C THR A 641 45.11 -3.89 32.34
N LEU A 642 46.23 -3.18 32.15
CA LEU A 642 46.82 -2.38 33.24
C LEU A 642 45.89 -1.26 33.76
N PHE A 643 44.87 -0.87 32.99
CA PHE A 643 43.84 0.11 33.38
C PHE A 643 42.49 -0.52 33.81
N LEU A 644 42.38 -1.86 33.89
CA LEU A 644 41.14 -2.57 34.25
C LEU A 644 40.65 -2.35 35.70
N ALA A 645 41.34 -1.54 36.49
CA ALA A 645 40.97 -1.25 37.87
C ALA A 645 39.82 -0.23 38.01
N LYS A 646 39.49 0.57 36.97
CA LYS A 646 38.44 1.60 37.06
C LYS A 646 37.51 1.81 35.83
N ASN A 647 37.98 1.70 34.58
CA ASN A 647 37.17 2.10 33.40
C ASN A 647 36.87 0.95 32.41
N GLU A 648 35.65 0.93 31.85
CA GLU A 648 35.16 -0.14 30.96
C GLU A 648 35.49 0.02 29.47
N GLU A 649 35.77 1.25 29.00
CA GLU A 649 35.92 1.56 27.58
C GLU A 649 37.07 0.85 26.86
N PRO A 650 38.24 0.59 27.50
CA PRO A 650 39.28 -0.24 26.89
C PRO A 650 38.79 -1.66 26.55
N ILE A 651 37.80 -2.19 27.29
CA ILE A 651 37.17 -3.48 27.01
C ILE A 651 36.29 -3.37 25.78
N LYS A 652 35.44 -2.32 25.71
CA LYS A 652 34.51 -2.09 24.60
C LYS A 652 35.24 -2.01 23.25
N ARG A 653 36.44 -1.42 23.23
CA ARG A 653 37.34 -1.40 22.06
C ARG A 653 37.82 -2.76 21.58
N LEU A 654 38.04 -3.71 22.49
CA LEU A 654 38.48 -5.05 22.13
C LEU A 654 37.36 -5.87 21.48
N LEU A 655 36.08 -5.53 21.70
CA LEU A 655 34.93 -6.25 21.12
C LEU A 655 34.85 -6.16 19.58
N TYR A 656 35.46 -5.13 18.98
CA TYR A 656 35.59 -4.99 17.53
C TYR A 656 36.67 -5.90 16.94
N THR A 657 37.66 -6.31 17.75
CA THR A 657 38.82 -7.08 17.28
C THR A 657 38.45 -8.55 17.10
N HIS A 658 38.99 -9.20 16.06
CA HIS A 658 38.71 -10.61 15.78
C HIS A 658 39.16 -11.53 16.94
N PRO A 659 38.32 -12.49 17.40
CA PRO A 659 38.62 -13.32 18.57
C PRO A 659 39.95 -14.10 18.50
N ASP A 660 40.39 -14.56 17.32
CA ASP A 660 41.64 -15.32 17.21
C ASP A 660 42.91 -14.44 17.32
N ILE A 661 42.81 -13.12 17.10
CA ILE A 661 43.87 -12.15 17.44
C ILE A 661 43.94 -12.02 18.97
N LEU A 662 42.78 -11.84 19.61
CA LEU A 662 42.68 -11.68 21.06
C LEU A 662 43.17 -12.94 21.82
N ARG A 663 42.97 -14.13 21.26
CA ARG A 663 43.49 -15.40 21.80
C ARG A 663 44.99 -15.63 21.56
N GLY A 664 45.69 -14.73 20.86
CA GLY A 664 47.12 -14.87 20.55
C GLY A 664 47.48 -16.07 19.66
N LYS A 665 46.53 -16.59 18.89
CA LYS A 665 46.71 -17.79 18.04
C LYS A 665 47.38 -17.50 16.69
N ILE A 666 47.56 -16.22 16.34
CA ILE A 666 47.94 -15.74 15.00
C ILE A 666 49.05 -14.69 15.16
N THR A 667 50.17 -14.84 14.45
CA THR A 667 51.23 -13.81 14.42
C THR A 667 50.82 -12.63 13.54
N LEU A 668 51.41 -11.44 13.73
CA LEU A 668 51.09 -10.29 12.85
C LEU A 668 51.48 -10.53 11.38
N THR A 669 52.45 -11.43 11.12
CA THR A 669 52.79 -11.93 9.78
C THR A 669 51.74 -12.85 9.16
N GLN A 670 50.80 -13.37 9.97
CA GLN A 670 49.67 -14.21 9.56
C GLN A 670 48.33 -13.45 9.60
N LEU A 671 48.34 -12.15 9.90
CA LEU A 671 47.12 -11.34 9.76
C LEU A 671 46.64 -11.37 8.31
N THR A 672 45.35 -11.61 8.15
CA THR A 672 44.65 -11.57 6.87
C THR A 672 43.61 -10.45 6.87
N GLN A 673 43.22 -10.00 5.68
CA GLN A 673 42.15 -9.01 5.48
C GLN A 673 40.81 -9.42 6.12
N GLU A 674 40.58 -10.72 6.37
CA GLU A 674 39.38 -11.24 7.01
C GLU A 674 39.19 -10.75 8.45
N HIS A 675 40.29 -10.48 9.16
CA HIS A 675 40.27 -9.95 10.52
C HIS A 675 39.78 -8.49 10.55
N ASP A 676 40.19 -7.71 9.56
CA ASP A 676 39.73 -6.34 9.33
C ASP A 676 38.29 -6.31 8.82
N LEU A 677 37.88 -7.30 8.01
CA LEU A 677 36.51 -7.47 7.54
C LEU A 677 35.54 -7.81 8.69
N TYR A 678 35.96 -8.66 9.63
CA TYR A 678 35.21 -8.90 10.88
C TYR A 678 35.06 -7.61 11.69
N SER A 679 36.16 -6.86 11.85
CA SER A 679 36.17 -5.58 12.58
C SER A 679 35.25 -4.55 11.90
N PHE A 680 35.22 -4.53 10.56
CA PHE A 680 34.30 -3.74 9.77
C PHE A 680 32.83 -4.19 9.91
N ALA A 681 32.56 -5.49 10.06
CA ALA A 681 31.21 -6.01 10.33
C ALA A 681 30.65 -5.46 11.65
N MET A 682 31.49 -5.38 12.69
CA MET A 682 31.13 -4.81 13.98
C MET A 682 30.84 -3.30 13.87
N ILE A 683 31.61 -2.57 13.07
CA ILE A 683 31.37 -1.14 12.77
C ILE A 683 30.07 -0.93 11.98
N LEU A 684 29.77 -1.78 10.99
CA LEU A 684 28.49 -1.75 10.27
C LEU A 684 27.32 -2.00 11.23
N GLY A 685 27.47 -2.96 12.15
CA GLY A 685 26.54 -3.16 13.26
C GLY A 685 26.28 -1.85 14.02
N GLU A 686 27.33 -1.20 14.52
CA GLU A 686 27.19 0.05 15.27
C GLU A 686 26.58 1.19 14.45
N ILE A 687 26.95 1.37 13.17
CA ILE A 687 26.39 2.43 12.32
C ILE A 687 24.88 2.30 12.14
N PHE A 688 24.38 1.08 11.83
CA PHE A 688 22.97 0.86 11.51
C PHE A 688 22.07 0.61 12.72
N THR A 689 22.65 0.22 13.87
CA THR A 689 21.90 -0.03 15.11
C THR A 689 22.01 1.13 16.10
N ARG A 690 23.11 1.90 16.02
CA ARG A 690 23.55 2.88 17.01
C ARG A 690 23.88 2.29 18.38
N GLU A 691 24.13 0.99 18.44
CA GLU A 691 24.53 0.27 19.66
C GLU A 691 25.92 -0.36 19.49
N ILE A 692 26.69 -0.39 20.58
CA ILE A 692 28.03 -1.01 20.59
C ILE A 692 27.88 -2.52 20.33
N PRO A 693 28.83 -3.18 19.63
CA PRO A 693 28.84 -4.62 19.48
C PRO A 693 28.62 -5.36 20.82
N TYR A 694 27.75 -6.36 20.81
CA TYR A 694 27.38 -7.16 21.98
C TYR A 694 26.65 -6.41 23.12
N THR A 695 26.01 -5.26 22.87
CA THR A 695 25.33 -4.45 23.93
C THR A 695 24.35 -5.24 24.81
N GLU A 696 23.47 -6.07 24.22
CA GLU A 696 22.53 -6.91 25.00
C GLU A 696 23.26 -7.83 25.99
N VAL A 697 24.35 -8.50 25.55
CA VAL A 697 25.13 -9.40 26.41
C VAL A 697 25.98 -8.61 27.42
N GLY A 698 26.64 -7.54 26.97
CA GLY A 698 27.48 -6.67 27.79
C GLY A 698 26.74 -6.00 28.95
N THR A 699 25.47 -5.64 28.74
CA THR A 699 24.60 -5.12 29.80
C THR A 699 24.05 -6.20 30.74
N MET A 700 23.85 -7.43 30.26
CA MET A 700 23.35 -8.55 31.09
C MET A 700 24.41 -9.20 31.98
N ILE A 701 25.62 -9.48 31.47
CA ILE A 701 26.67 -10.20 32.23
C ILE A 701 27.93 -9.36 32.53
N GLY A 702 27.96 -8.10 32.08
CA GLY A 702 29.10 -7.20 32.24
C GLY A 702 30.16 -7.37 31.15
N TRP A 703 30.67 -6.26 30.64
CA TRP A 703 31.59 -6.22 29.48
C TRP A 703 32.86 -7.06 29.64
N LYS A 704 33.42 -7.12 30.85
CA LYS A 704 34.61 -7.94 31.15
C LYS A 704 34.30 -9.44 31.02
N SER A 705 33.16 -9.88 31.52
CA SER A 705 32.65 -11.25 31.42
C SER A 705 32.35 -11.62 29.96
N THR A 706 31.76 -10.69 29.21
CA THR A 706 31.52 -10.85 27.76
C THR A 706 32.83 -11.07 27.01
N LEU A 707 33.88 -10.27 27.26
CA LEU A 707 35.19 -10.46 26.62
C LEU A 707 35.82 -11.81 26.99
N LEU A 708 35.72 -12.25 28.25
CA LEU A 708 36.22 -13.56 28.68
C LEU A 708 35.47 -14.71 27.99
N ALA A 709 34.14 -14.65 27.91
CA ALA A 709 33.35 -15.66 27.21
C ALA A 709 33.64 -15.72 25.69
N ILE A 710 33.93 -14.58 25.06
CA ILE A 710 34.44 -14.52 23.67
C ILE A 710 35.82 -15.19 23.57
N LEU A 711 36.74 -14.93 24.50
CA LEU A 711 38.06 -15.56 24.55
C LEU A 711 37.96 -17.08 24.70
N ASP A 712 37.12 -17.56 25.62
CA ASP A 712 36.83 -18.98 25.88
C ASP A 712 36.08 -19.67 24.73
N GLY A 713 35.52 -18.90 23.78
CA GLY A 713 34.93 -19.40 22.55
C GLY A 713 33.46 -19.78 22.64
N GLN A 714 32.72 -19.22 23.59
CA GLN A 714 31.27 -19.37 23.66
C GLN A 714 30.58 -18.61 22.52
N SER A 715 29.55 -19.22 21.93
CA SER A 715 28.70 -18.61 20.90
C SER A 715 27.41 -18.06 21.50
N PHE A 716 27.15 -16.77 21.34
CA PHE A 716 25.93 -16.12 21.82
C PHE A 716 24.78 -16.20 20.79
N PRO A 717 23.53 -16.42 21.19
CA PRO A 717 22.39 -16.34 20.26
C PRO A 717 22.31 -14.98 19.56
N SER A 718 21.82 -14.94 18.32
CA SER A 718 21.71 -13.71 17.52
C SER A 718 20.63 -12.75 18.04
N CYS A 719 21.00 -11.94 19.02
CA CYS A 719 20.35 -10.70 19.43
C CYS A 719 20.01 -9.81 18.21
N ARG A 720 18.83 -9.19 18.20
CA ARG A 720 18.15 -8.74 16.96
C ARG A 720 17.78 -7.25 16.97
N PRO A 721 18.60 -6.38 16.37
CA PRO A 721 18.19 -5.05 15.96
C PRO A 721 17.58 -5.04 14.54
N THR A 722 16.74 -4.06 14.25
CA THR A 722 16.00 -3.93 12.98
C THR A 722 16.86 -3.33 11.85
N ILE A 723 17.85 -4.09 11.37
CA ILE A 723 18.75 -3.71 10.26
C ILE A 723 18.13 -4.12 8.91
N PRO A 724 18.29 -3.36 7.81
CA PRO A 724 17.87 -3.78 6.47
C PRO A 724 18.51 -5.11 6.04
N GLN A 725 17.69 -6.02 5.50
CA GLN A 725 18.06 -7.37 5.05
C GLN A 725 19.45 -7.49 4.36
N PRO A 726 19.79 -6.73 3.30
CA PRO A 726 21.08 -6.89 2.62
C PRO A 726 22.30 -6.52 3.47
N ILE A 727 22.14 -5.57 4.41
CA ILE A 727 23.21 -5.16 5.33
C ILE A 727 23.33 -6.15 6.48
N PHE A 728 22.21 -6.69 6.97
CA PHE A 728 22.18 -7.76 7.97
C PHE A 728 22.85 -9.05 7.45
N GLU A 729 22.60 -9.42 6.19
CA GLU A 729 23.34 -10.51 5.55
C GLU A 729 24.83 -10.20 5.36
N LEU A 730 25.18 -8.96 4.98
CA LEU A 730 26.58 -8.55 4.86
C LEU A 730 27.32 -8.67 6.20
N ILE A 731 26.74 -8.15 7.30
CA ILE A 731 27.30 -8.26 8.65
C ILE A 731 27.47 -9.74 9.04
N LYS A 732 26.47 -10.60 8.80
CA LYS A 732 26.58 -12.04 9.04
C LYS A 732 27.71 -12.70 8.24
N ARG A 733 27.81 -12.42 6.94
CA ARG A 733 28.85 -12.98 6.07
C ARG A 733 30.25 -12.52 6.54
N LEU A 734 30.43 -11.23 6.83
CA LEU A 734 31.70 -10.67 7.30
C LEU A 734 32.11 -11.13 8.71
N ALA A 735 31.15 -11.33 9.62
CA ALA A 735 31.42 -11.79 10.99
C ALA A 735 31.61 -13.32 11.11
N SER A 736 31.28 -14.10 10.07
CA SER A 736 31.23 -15.58 10.11
C SER A 736 32.59 -16.31 10.09
N ALA A 737 33.67 -15.66 10.52
CA ALA A 737 34.95 -16.33 10.77
C ALA A 737 34.82 -17.26 12.01
N LYS A 738 34.45 -18.52 11.76
CA LYS A 738 34.19 -19.61 12.73
C LYS A 738 32.96 -19.49 13.63
N TRP A 739 31.91 -18.81 13.20
CA TRP A 739 30.54 -19.18 13.60
C TRP A 739 29.88 -19.98 12.47
N ALA A 740 30.11 -21.30 12.52
CA ALA A 740 29.57 -22.34 11.64
C ALA A 740 29.85 -22.17 10.12
N ALA A 741 30.89 -22.88 9.67
CA ALA A 741 31.13 -23.45 8.33
C ALA A 741 30.43 -22.86 7.07
N SER A 742 31.27 -22.54 6.08
CA SER A 742 30.96 -22.51 4.64
C SER A 742 29.94 -21.47 4.14
N VAL A 743 30.31 -20.19 4.17
CA VAL A 743 29.95 -19.24 3.10
C VAL A 743 31.22 -18.49 2.68
N GLY A 744 31.39 -18.25 1.37
CA GLY A 744 32.67 -17.82 0.79
C GLY A 744 33.19 -16.46 1.26
N THR A 745 34.52 -16.30 1.18
CA THR A 745 35.28 -15.10 1.57
C THR A 745 34.75 -13.81 0.91
N THR A 746 33.92 -13.06 1.64
CA THR A 746 33.42 -11.75 1.21
C THR A 746 34.57 -10.75 1.09
N SER A 747 34.86 -10.25 -0.12
CA SER A 747 35.89 -9.24 -0.33
C SER A 747 35.39 -7.82 -0.04
N TYR A 748 36.29 -6.86 0.19
CA TYR A 748 35.93 -5.44 0.33
C TYR A 748 35.16 -4.89 -0.88
N ASP A 749 35.44 -5.38 -2.09
CA ASP A 749 34.72 -4.96 -3.29
C ASP A 749 33.28 -5.52 -3.33
N ALA A 750 33.04 -6.70 -2.77
CA ALA A 750 31.67 -7.22 -2.57
C ALA A 750 30.92 -6.42 -1.49
N ALA A 751 31.58 -6.10 -0.37
CA ALA A 751 31.01 -5.25 0.68
C ALA A 751 30.66 -3.84 0.15
N LEU A 752 31.55 -3.23 -0.65
CA LEU A 752 31.28 -1.96 -1.31
C LEU A 752 30.14 -2.04 -2.31
N HIS A 753 30.07 -3.07 -3.16
CA HIS A 753 28.97 -3.20 -4.12
C HIS A 753 27.61 -3.29 -3.40
N ILE A 754 27.54 -4.03 -2.29
CA ILE A 754 26.34 -4.12 -1.46
C ILE A 754 26.02 -2.76 -0.80
N LEU A 755 27.02 -2.04 -0.27
CA LEU A 755 26.82 -0.72 0.34
C LEU A 755 26.48 0.38 -0.69
N GLU A 756 27.07 0.35 -1.89
CA GLU A 756 26.73 1.27 -2.98
C GLU A 756 25.31 1.03 -3.50
N ASN A 757 24.87 -0.23 -3.58
CA ASN A 757 23.51 -0.54 -3.97
C ASN A 757 22.51 -0.17 -2.85
N ALA A 758 22.85 -0.41 -1.57
CA ALA A 758 22.09 0.09 -0.44
C ALA A 758 22.01 1.63 -0.39
N ALA A 759 23.08 2.33 -0.81
CA ALA A 759 23.09 3.80 -0.93
C ALA A 759 22.20 4.31 -2.08
N LYS A 760 22.26 3.66 -3.26
CA LYS A 760 21.42 3.99 -4.43
C LYS A 760 19.93 3.75 -4.17
N VAL A 761 19.59 2.71 -3.41
CA VAL A 761 18.20 2.42 -2.98
C VAL A 761 17.69 3.47 -1.99
N GLY A 762 18.59 4.12 -1.22
CA GLY A 762 18.23 5.20 -0.29
C GLY A 762 17.98 6.55 -0.97
N ASN A 763 18.83 6.96 -1.92
CA ASN A 763 18.76 8.27 -2.57
C ASN A 763 18.64 8.15 -4.10
N GLY A 764 17.49 8.58 -4.65
CA GLY A 764 17.25 8.62 -6.09
C GLY A 764 18.21 9.53 -6.85
N SER A 765 18.94 8.95 -7.81
CA SER A 765 19.70 9.53 -8.95
C SER A 765 20.53 10.83 -8.79
N HIS A 766 20.73 11.40 -7.60
CA HIS A 766 21.54 12.61 -7.39
C HIS A 766 22.84 12.33 -6.64
N ARG A 767 23.86 11.85 -7.36
CA ARG A 767 25.26 12.17 -7.00
C ARG A 767 25.48 13.66 -7.29
N THR A 768 26.07 14.40 -6.33
CA THR A 768 26.55 15.82 -6.35
C THR A 768 25.77 16.91 -5.57
N LYS A 769 25.12 16.57 -4.45
CA LYS A 769 24.89 17.55 -3.36
C LYS A 769 25.51 17.03 -2.05
N GLY A 770 25.98 17.94 -1.21
CA GLY A 770 26.67 17.59 0.04
C GLY A 770 25.73 16.91 1.04
N ILE A 771 26.28 16.19 2.02
CA ILE A 771 25.49 15.62 3.13
C ILE A 771 24.68 16.72 3.83
N VAL A 772 25.29 17.91 3.99
CA VAL A 772 24.66 19.11 4.54
C VAL A 772 23.47 19.59 3.69
N ASP A 773 23.62 19.65 2.36
CA ASP A 773 22.53 20.02 1.44
C ASP A 773 21.39 19.00 1.47
N SER A 774 21.72 17.71 1.57
CA SER A 774 20.71 16.65 1.64
C SER A 774 19.91 16.73 2.94
N LEU A 775 20.57 17.02 4.07
CA LEU A 775 19.90 17.22 5.36
C LEU A 775 19.07 18.51 5.39
N LEU A 776 19.59 19.62 4.85
CA LEU A 776 18.83 20.88 4.73
C LEU A 776 17.60 20.73 3.84
N ASN A 777 17.78 20.16 2.64
CA ASN A 777 16.69 19.97 1.68
C ASN A 777 15.66 18.94 2.18
N GLU A 778 16.07 17.90 2.92
CA GLU A 778 15.12 17.02 3.61
C GLU A 778 14.40 17.72 4.76
N MET A 779 15.05 18.54 5.57
CA MET A 779 14.37 19.30 6.64
C MET A 779 13.35 20.29 6.05
N GLU A 780 13.71 21.01 4.98
CA GLU A 780 12.83 21.95 4.29
C GLU A 780 11.64 21.24 3.62
N LEU A 781 11.88 20.10 2.96
CA LEU A 781 10.83 19.23 2.43
C LEU A 781 9.96 18.60 3.53
N TYR A 782 10.51 18.25 4.70
CA TYR A 782 9.76 17.62 5.79
C TYR A 782 8.89 18.65 6.51
N VAL A 783 9.40 19.85 6.74
CA VAL A 783 8.63 20.99 7.28
C VAL A 783 7.49 21.33 6.32
N GLY A 784 7.76 21.63 5.04
CA GLY A 784 6.70 21.98 4.09
C GLY A 784 5.68 20.85 3.84
N LYS A 785 6.09 19.59 3.87
CA LYS A 785 5.20 18.43 3.69
C LYS A 785 4.42 18.07 4.96
N LEU A 786 4.93 18.42 6.15
CA LEU A 786 4.15 18.38 7.38
C LEU A 786 3.15 19.54 7.40
N GLU A 787 3.58 20.77 7.12
CA GLU A 787 2.71 21.95 7.08
C GLU A 787 1.55 21.75 6.11
N SER A 788 1.80 21.40 4.84
CA SER A 788 0.75 21.08 3.87
C SER A 788 -0.15 19.93 4.35
N LYS A 789 0.38 18.81 4.84
CA LYS A 789 -0.48 17.69 5.31
C LYS A 789 -1.23 17.99 6.59
N MET A 790 -0.69 18.86 7.46
CA MET A 790 -1.34 19.29 8.69
C MET A 790 -2.41 20.34 8.38
N GLU A 791 -2.20 21.23 7.41
CA GLU A 791 -3.24 22.13 6.90
C GLU A 791 -4.32 21.37 6.15
N ASP A 792 -4.00 20.48 5.21
CA ASP A 792 -4.97 19.66 4.47
C ASP A 792 -5.81 18.79 5.42
N ARG A 793 -5.18 18.14 6.40
CA ARG A 793 -5.92 17.35 7.41
C ARG A 793 -6.65 18.22 8.41
N ALA A 794 -6.11 19.35 8.85
CA ALA A 794 -6.83 20.24 9.76
C ALA A 794 -8.00 20.92 9.08
N ALA A 795 -7.89 21.30 7.80
CA ALA A 795 -8.98 21.82 6.98
C ALA A 795 -10.03 20.74 6.73
N GLY A 796 -9.63 19.56 6.22
CA GLY A 796 -10.54 18.46 5.97
C GLY A 796 -11.25 17.95 7.23
N LEU A 797 -10.56 17.90 8.37
CA LEU A 797 -11.12 17.44 9.65
C LEU A 797 -11.95 18.54 10.35
N LYS A 798 -11.60 19.83 10.20
CA LYS A 798 -12.48 20.95 10.58
C LYS A 798 -13.75 20.95 9.74
N GLU A 799 -13.66 20.78 8.43
CA GLU A 799 -14.79 20.73 7.51
C GLU A 799 -15.69 19.51 7.80
N LEU A 800 -15.10 18.33 8.01
CA LEU A 800 -15.84 17.12 8.38
C LEU A 800 -16.52 17.28 9.76
N ASN A 801 -15.83 17.83 10.76
CA ASN A 801 -16.42 18.11 12.07
C ASN A 801 -17.51 19.19 11.98
N HIS A 802 -17.34 20.22 11.15
CA HIS A 802 -18.34 21.27 10.94
C HIS A 802 -19.58 20.71 10.27
N ARG A 803 -19.44 19.88 9.22
CA ARG A 803 -20.55 19.17 8.58
C ARG A 803 -21.24 18.21 9.55
N THR A 804 -20.47 17.36 10.25
CA THR A 804 -21.02 16.38 11.20
C THR A 804 -21.76 17.07 12.34
N LYS A 805 -21.21 18.18 12.86
CA LYS A 805 -21.88 18.98 13.88
C LYS A 805 -23.12 19.69 13.33
N SER A 806 -23.05 20.30 12.15
CA SER A 806 -24.20 20.95 11.50
C SER A 806 -25.36 19.96 11.25
N ILE A 807 -25.04 18.70 10.92
CA ILE A 807 -26.01 17.62 10.75
C ILE A 807 -26.58 17.16 12.10
N LEU A 808 -25.75 17.03 13.15
CA LEU A 808 -26.24 16.70 14.49
C LEU A 808 -27.16 17.80 15.06
N ASP A 809 -26.73 19.06 14.96
CA ASP A 809 -27.45 20.25 15.41
C ASP A 809 -28.75 20.48 14.60
N SER A 810 -28.91 19.88 13.41
CA SER A 810 -30.15 19.95 12.60
C SER A 810 -31.20 18.87 12.95
N PHE A 811 -30.79 17.76 13.58
CA PHE A 811 -31.70 16.65 13.91
C PHE A 811 -32.09 16.54 15.39
N ILE A 812 -31.29 17.09 16.31
CA ILE A 812 -31.44 16.90 17.77
C ILE A 812 -31.16 18.23 18.51
N PRO A 813 -31.87 18.56 19.61
CA PRO A 813 -31.58 19.76 20.40
C PRO A 813 -30.14 19.81 20.93
N ASN A 814 -29.54 21.00 20.97
CA ASN A 814 -28.15 21.21 21.42
C ASN A 814 -27.85 20.67 22.84
N SER A 815 -28.84 20.72 23.75
CA SER A 815 -28.76 20.14 25.10
C SER A 815 -28.50 18.63 25.06
N ILE A 816 -29.13 17.92 24.13
CA ILE A 816 -29.04 16.47 23.96
C ILE A 816 -27.86 16.09 23.07
N ALA A 817 -27.59 16.85 22.01
CA ALA A 817 -26.45 16.63 21.12
C ALA A 817 -25.11 16.67 21.89
N THR A 818 -24.95 17.58 22.86
CA THR A 818 -23.76 17.65 23.72
C THR A 818 -23.66 16.46 24.70
N ILE A 819 -24.77 15.95 25.23
CA ILE A 819 -24.81 14.75 26.08
C ILE A 819 -24.43 13.49 25.28
N LEU A 820 -24.92 13.38 24.04
CA LEU A 820 -24.60 12.28 23.12
C LEU A 820 -23.13 12.33 22.67
N GLN A 821 -22.58 13.53 22.37
CA GLN A 821 -21.15 13.72 22.08
C GLN A 821 -20.25 13.34 23.27
N ALA A 822 -20.74 13.48 24.51
CA ALA A 822 -20.06 13.00 25.71
C ALA A 822 -20.23 11.48 25.97
N GLY A 823 -20.82 10.73 25.03
CA GLY A 823 -21.00 9.28 25.11
C GLY A 823 -22.03 8.81 26.14
N ARG A 824 -22.93 9.70 26.60
CA ARG A 824 -23.94 9.39 27.63
C ARG A 824 -25.31 9.18 27.01
N GLN A 825 -26.13 8.32 27.60
CA GLN A 825 -27.53 8.22 27.24
C GLN A 825 -28.28 9.49 27.69
N ALA A 826 -29.08 10.05 26.79
CA ALA A 826 -29.88 11.23 27.08
C ALA A 826 -31.17 10.83 27.84
N PRO A 827 -31.45 11.43 29.01
CA PRO A 827 -32.71 11.20 29.73
C PRO A 827 -33.89 11.91 29.03
N PRO A 828 -35.15 11.50 29.31
CA PRO A 828 -36.33 12.27 28.93
C PRO A 828 -36.27 13.72 29.43
N GLU A 829 -36.54 14.69 28.55
CA GLU A 829 -36.54 16.12 28.88
C GLU A 829 -37.98 16.68 28.88
N LEU A 830 -38.32 17.52 29.86
CA LEU A 830 -39.64 18.15 29.98
C LEU A 830 -39.56 19.64 29.63
N TYR A 831 -40.06 20.00 28.45
CA TYR A 831 -40.17 21.39 28.01
C TYR A 831 -41.47 21.99 28.55
N LYS A 832 -41.38 22.84 29.58
CA LYS A 832 -42.56 23.46 30.21
C LYS A 832 -43.29 24.47 29.32
N ASN A 833 -42.52 25.16 28.47
CA ASN A 833 -42.99 26.23 27.58
C ASN A 833 -42.56 25.90 26.14
N ALA A 834 -43.39 25.14 25.42
CA ALA A 834 -43.21 24.84 24.01
C ALA A 834 -44.45 25.23 23.21
N THR A 835 -44.25 25.62 21.95
CA THR A 835 -45.29 25.75 20.94
C THR A 835 -45.12 24.64 19.92
N VAL A 836 -46.18 23.88 19.70
CA VAL A 836 -46.25 22.74 18.78
C VAL A 836 -47.15 23.11 17.60
N CYS A 837 -46.65 22.90 16.40
CA CYS A 837 -47.36 23.06 15.14
C CYS A 837 -47.49 21.69 14.46
N TYR A 838 -48.73 21.29 14.16
CA TYR A 838 -49.07 20.04 13.48
C TYR A 838 -49.60 20.36 12.09
N LEU A 839 -48.90 19.88 11.07
CA LEU A 839 -49.22 20.07 9.66
C LEU A 839 -49.84 18.78 9.10
N ARG A 840 -50.99 18.87 8.45
CA ARG A 840 -51.70 17.73 7.83
C ARG A 840 -51.99 18.00 6.36
N TYR A 841 -51.57 17.08 5.48
CA TYR A 841 -51.83 17.23 4.04
C TYR A 841 -53.33 17.00 3.72
N CYS A 842 -53.87 17.87 2.86
CA CYS A 842 -55.24 17.89 2.41
C CYS A 842 -55.27 17.98 0.88
N PHE A 843 -55.54 16.86 0.21
CA PHE A 843 -55.59 16.79 -1.25
C PHE A 843 -56.96 17.22 -1.76
N ILE A 844 -57.03 18.26 -2.59
CA ILE A 844 -58.28 18.67 -3.23
C ILE A 844 -58.43 17.88 -4.53
N GLY A 845 -59.30 16.88 -4.51
CA GLY A 845 -59.57 16.04 -5.67
C GLY A 845 -60.28 16.82 -6.78
N ARG A 846 -59.69 16.80 -7.98
CA ARG A 846 -60.49 16.74 -9.21
C ARG A 846 -61.30 15.45 -9.11
N GLN A 847 -62.64 15.51 -9.15
CA GLN A 847 -63.42 14.28 -9.31
C GLN A 847 -63.21 13.75 -10.73
N THR A 848 -62.37 12.72 -10.84
CA THR A 848 -62.31 11.83 -11.99
C THR A 848 -62.59 10.42 -11.48
N ASN A 849 -63.48 9.70 -12.16
CA ASN A 849 -63.98 8.38 -11.74
C ASN A 849 -62.91 7.28 -11.93
N SER A 850 -61.84 7.30 -11.14
CA SER A 850 -60.79 6.29 -11.11
C SER A 850 -60.61 5.73 -9.70
N THR A 851 -60.60 4.40 -9.57
CA THR A 851 -60.53 3.64 -8.32
C THR A 851 -59.16 3.66 -7.62
N THR A 852 -58.27 4.58 -8.00
CA THR A 852 -56.92 4.74 -7.46
C THR A 852 -56.90 5.82 -6.39
N PRO A 853 -56.40 5.57 -5.17
CA PRO A 853 -56.22 6.62 -4.18
C PRO A 853 -55.18 7.64 -4.67
N ASN A 854 -55.45 8.93 -4.48
CA ASN A 854 -54.49 10.00 -4.79
C ASN A 854 -53.27 9.89 -3.88
N VAL A 855 -52.20 9.25 -4.37
CA VAL A 855 -50.89 9.23 -3.74
C VAL A 855 -50.05 10.35 -4.38
N PRO A 856 -49.46 11.27 -3.61
CA PRO A 856 -48.62 12.34 -4.15
C PRO A 856 -47.35 11.77 -4.80
N THR A 857 -46.82 12.46 -5.81
CA THR A 857 -45.53 12.12 -6.40
C THR A 857 -44.41 12.38 -5.40
N ALA A 858 -43.33 11.59 -5.49
CA ALA A 858 -42.16 11.76 -4.61
C ALA A 858 -41.57 13.18 -4.71
N GLU A 859 -41.61 13.77 -5.90
CA GLU A 859 -41.17 15.15 -6.17
C GLU A 859 -41.99 16.22 -5.44
N GLU A 860 -43.32 16.08 -5.35
CA GLU A 860 -44.17 17.02 -4.58
C GLU A 860 -43.83 16.95 -3.08
N HIS A 861 -43.66 15.74 -2.54
CA HIS A 861 -43.25 15.54 -1.15
C HIS A 861 -41.84 16.10 -0.88
N MET A 862 -40.89 15.87 -1.79
CA MET A 862 -39.51 16.34 -1.67
C MET A 862 -39.44 17.88 -1.78
N THR A 863 -40.12 18.48 -2.75
CA THR A 863 -40.19 19.95 -2.92
C THR A 863 -40.83 20.63 -1.70
N LEU A 864 -41.90 20.05 -1.15
CA LEU A 864 -42.51 20.54 0.09
C LEU A 864 -41.53 20.42 1.25
N PHE A 865 -40.88 19.27 1.42
CA PHE A 865 -39.89 19.03 2.47
C PHE A 865 -38.71 20.01 2.40
N GLU A 866 -38.11 20.21 1.23
CA GLU A 866 -37.06 21.21 0.96
C GLU A 866 -37.52 22.64 1.28
N THR A 867 -38.78 22.98 0.93
CA THR A 867 -39.37 24.27 1.29
C THR A 867 -39.49 24.42 2.82
N PHE A 868 -39.86 23.35 3.53
CA PHE A 868 -39.89 23.33 4.99
C PHE A 868 -38.49 23.39 5.62
N GLU A 869 -37.47 22.71 5.09
CA GLU A 869 -36.09 22.76 5.60
C GLU A 869 -35.37 24.08 5.30
N SER A 870 -35.65 24.72 4.16
CA SER A 870 -35.12 26.04 3.83
C SER A 870 -35.64 27.12 4.80
N LEU A 871 -36.94 27.08 5.10
CA LEU A 871 -37.59 28.07 5.98
C LEU A 871 -37.40 27.71 7.47
N ALA A 872 -37.38 26.41 7.76
CA ALA A 872 -36.39 25.72 8.57
C ALA A 872 -35.26 26.60 9.15
N VAL A 873 -34.20 26.78 8.35
CA VAL A 873 -32.96 27.45 8.72
C VAL A 873 -33.13 28.96 9.02
N THR A 874 -34.10 29.63 8.40
CA THR A 874 -34.25 31.10 8.49
C THR A 874 -34.94 31.61 9.76
N ASN A 875 -35.49 30.74 10.62
CA ASN A 875 -36.21 31.15 11.83
C ASN A 875 -35.34 30.97 13.11
N PRO A 876 -34.82 32.06 13.73
CA PRO A 876 -33.71 32.02 14.70
C PRO A 876 -34.13 31.72 16.16
N LEU A 877 -35.39 31.39 16.41
CA LEU A 877 -35.92 31.06 17.74
C LEU A 877 -36.09 29.53 17.83
N GLY A 878 -35.41 28.89 18.80
CA GLY A 878 -35.31 27.42 18.93
C GLY A 878 -36.66 26.70 19.11
N VAL A 879 -36.77 25.38 19.05
CA VAL A 879 -35.82 24.27 18.83
C VAL A 879 -36.54 23.33 17.87
N LYS A 880 -35.95 22.98 16.72
CA LYS A 880 -36.67 22.26 15.67
C LYS A 880 -36.46 20.76 15.75
N ILE A 881 -37.57 20.04 15.84
CA ILE A 881 -37.66 18.60 15.62
C ILE A 881 -38.71 18.39 14.55
N ILE A 882 -38.34 17.70 13.46
CA ILE A 882 -39.26 17.34 12.37
C ILE A 882 -39.59 15.85 12.50
N THR A 883 -40.77 15.52 13.02
CA THR A 883 -41.26 14.14 12.93
C THR A 883 -42.05 13.99 11.64
N LEU A 884 -41.47 13.26 10.67
CA LEU A 884 -42.13 12.90 9.42
C LEU A 884 -43.00 11.66 9.60
N THR A 885 -44.26 11.76 9.20
CA THR A 885 -45.20 10.65 9.03
C THR A 885 -45.80 10.72 7.63
N ASP A 886 -46.40 9.63 7.15
CA ASP A 886 -46.97 9.50 5.80
C ASP A 886 -47.90 10.65 5.39
N LYS A 887 -48.59 11.27 6.36
CA LYS A 887 -49.61 12.30 6.14
C LYS A 887 -49.46 13.56 7.00
N SER A 888 -48.37 13.69 7.76
CA SER A 888 -48.18 14.86 8.63
C SER A 888 -46.73 15.16 9.02
N VAL A 889 -46.48 16.45 9.25
CA VAL A 889 -45.22 16.99 9.77
C VAL A 889 -45.49 17.63 11.13
N LEU A 890 -44.74 17.19 12.14
CA LEU A 890 -44.71 17.84 13.45
C LEU A 890 -43.55 18.84 13.51
N LEU A 891 -43.81 20.07 13.94
CA LEU A 891 -42.81 21.09 14.23
C LEU A 891 -42.95 21.52 15.69
N MET A 892 -41.84 21.50 16.44
CA MET A 892 -41.75 22.13 17.76
C MET A 892 -41.00 23.46 17.65
N SER A 893 -41.35 24.41 18.51
CA SER A 893 -40.53 25.56 18.89
C SER A 893 -40.51 25.61 20.42
N GLY A 894 -39.32 25.60 21.01
CA GLY A 894 -39.07 25.38 22.44
C GLY A 894 -38.07 26.39 22.96
N HIS A 895 -38.28 26.85 24.20
CA HIS A 895 -37.55 27.97 24.76
C HIS A 895 -36.25 27.55 25.49
N ASP A 896 -35.11 27.76 24.84
CA ASP A 896 -33.75 27.56 25.41
C ASP A 896 -33.26 28.78 26.23
N GLY A 897 -34.15 29.50 26.92
CA GLY A 897 -33.78 30.63 27.79
C GLY A 897 -33.49 31.98 27.12
N LYS A 898 -33.46 32.08 25.78
CA LYS A 898 -32.93 33.26 25.06
C LYS A 898 -33.94 34.27 24.48
N ALA A 899 -35.22 33.93 24.36
CA ALA A 899 -36.25 34.81 23.75
C ALA A 899 -37.66 34.49 24.27
N SER A 900 -38.60 35.45 24.29
CA SER A 900 -39.92 35.21 24.87
C SER A 900 -40.70 34.08 24.19
N HIS A 901 -41.41 33.26 24.97
CA HIS A 901 -42.30 32.21 24.45
C HIS A 901 -43.38 32.80 23.52
N ALA A 902 -43.81 34.04 23.78
CA ALA A 902 -44.75 34.77 22.91
C ALA A 902 -44.18 35.07 21.52
N ASP A 903 -42.88 35.37 21.41
CA ASP A 903 -42.21 35.68 20.14
C ASP A 903 -41.97 34.40 19.30
N ALA A 904 -41.60 33.31 19.97
CA ALA A 904 -41.49 31.99 19.36
C ALA A 904 -42.86 31.51 18.82
N ALA A 905 -43.93 31.68 19.60
CA ALA A 905 -45.29 31.41 19.16
C ALA A 905 -45.71 32.34 18.00
N LEU A 906 -45.45 33.65 18.07
CA LEU A 906 -45.71 34.60 16.98
C LEU A 906 -45.04 34.17 15.68
N SER A 907 -43.75 33.81 15.75
CA SER A 907 -42.97 33.40 14.59
C SER A 907 -43.54 32.12 13.96
N THR A 908 -43.93 31.15 14.80
CA THR A 908 -44.59 29.91 14.37
C THR A 908 -45.94 30.17 13.68
N VAL A 909 -46.74 31.11 14.19
CA VAL A 909 -48.02 31.52 13.59
C VAL A 909 -47.81 32.22 12.24
N LYS A 910 -46.94 33.24 12.18
CA LYS A 910 -46.58 33.95 10.94
C LYS A 910 -46.09 33.00 9.84
N PHE A 911 -45.20 32.09 10.22
CA PHE A 911 -44.63 31.10 9.31
C PHE A 911 -45.69 30.14 8.76
N SER A 912 -46.56 29.63 9.62
CA SER A 912 -47.67 28.76 9.23
C SER A 912 -48.63 29.45 8.26
N LEU A 913 -48.91 30.74 8.45
CA LEU A 913 -49.75 31.53 7.53
C LEU A 913 -49.09 31.73 6.16
N LEU A 914 -47.77 31.94 6.12
CA LEU A 914 -47.01 32.02 4.86
C LEU A 914 -47.07 30.72 4.07
N ILE A 915 -46.91 29.56 4.73
CA ILE A 915 -47.05 28.23 4.10
C ILE A 915 -48.46 28.02 3.57
N ALA A 916 -49.48 28.25 4.40
CA ALA A 916 -50.89 28.08 4.01
C ALA A 916 -51.30 28.99 2.84
N ASN A 917 -50.70 30.17 2.71
CA ASN A 917 -50.89 31.05 1.55
C ASN A 917 -50.07 30.63 0.32
N SER A 918 -48.82 30.17 0.47
CA SER A 918 -47.97 29.73 -0.64
C SER A 918 -48.54 28.50 -1.36
N LEU A 919 -49.24 27.64 -0.62
CA LEU A 919 -49.89 26.43 -1.13
C LEU A 919 -51.37 26.65 -1.52
N ARG A 920 -51.92 27.84 -1.29
CA ARG A 920 -53.32 28.16 -1.62
C ARG A 920 -53.53 28.10 -3.13
N GLY A 921 -54.50 27.28 -3.56
CA GLY A 921 -54.83 27.08 -4.97
C GLY A 921 -54.00 25.99 -5.68
N ARG A 922 -53.06 25.33 -4.99
CA ARG A 922 -52.42 24.11 -5.48
C ARG A 922 -53.31 22.88 -5.24
N THR A 923 -52.99 21.78 -5.93
CA THR A 923 -53.60 20.43 -5.80
C THR A 923 -53.46 19.88 -4.37
N THR A 924 -52.27 20.05 -3.80
CA THR A 924 -51.92 19.65 -2.44
C THR A 924 -51.97 20.88 -1.53
N GLN A 925 -52.92 20.89 -0.58
CA GLN A 925 -53.08 21.92 0.44
C GLN A 925 -52.73 21.38 1.82
N VAL A 926 -52.61 22.25 2.83
CA VAL A 926 -52.20 21.85 4.18
C VAL A 926 -53.13 22.52 5.21
N ASN A 927 -53.56 21.74 6.20
CA ASN A 927 -54.22 22.23 7.40
C ASN A 927 -53.21 22.32 8.54
N ILE A 928 -53.26 23.41 9.31
CA ILE A 928 -52.25 23.69 10.34
C ILE A 928 -52.93 23.94 11.69
N GLY A 929 -52.60 23.13 12.69
CA GLY A 929 -53.03 23.31 14.08
C GLY A 929 -51.86 23.67 14.98
N ILE A 930 -52.00 24.72 15.79
CA ILE A 930 -50.93 25.23 16.67
C ILE A 930 -51.43 25.28 18.11
N SER A 931 -50.69 24.63 19.02
CA SER A 931 -50.97 24.60 20.46
C SER A 931 -49.72 24.94 21.27
N SER A 932 -49.89 25.59 22.43
CA SER A 932 -48.77 26.01 23.28
C SER A 932 -48.98 25.50 24.71
N GLY A 933 -47.95 24.88 25.29
CA GLY A 933 -48.05 24.19 26.58
C GLY A 933 -46.79 23.37 26.90
N ALA A 934 -46.90 22.45 27.85
CA ALA A 934 -45.82 21.55 28.22
C ALA A 934 -45.77 20.32 27.31
N VAL A 935 -44.57 19.81 27.03
CA VAL A 935 -44.33 18.56 26.28
C VAL A 935 -43.10 17.83 26.80
N CYS A 936 -43.07 16.50 26.67
CA CYS A 936 -41.91 15.68 27.00
C CYS A 936 -41.23 15.15 25.73
N GLY A 937 -39.92 15.31 25.64
CA GLY A 937 -39.09 14.79 24.56
C GLY A 937 -38.27 13.58 25.01
N ILE A 938 -38.23 12.53 24.17
CA ILE A 938 -37.57 11.25 24.46
C ILE A 938 -36.79 10.80 23.22
N LEU A 939 -35.58 10.26 23.42
CA LEU A 939 -34.78 9.64 22.36
C LEU A 939 -35.02 8.12 22.35
N ALA A 940 -35.50 7.57 21.23
CA ALA A 940 -35.91 6.16 21.11
C ALA A 940 -35.25 5.44 19.93
N GLY A 941 -34.90 4.16 20.11
CA GLY A 941 -34.33 3.28 19.08
C GLY A 941 -32.85 2.93 19.29
N SER A 942 -32.48 1.65 19.10
CA SER A 942 -31.13 1.13 19.38
C SER A 942 -30.15 1.20 18.20
N GLN A 943 -30.65 1.10 16.95
CA GLN A 943 -29.84 1.21 15.72
C GLN A 943 -30.14 2.48 14.90
N GLY A 944 -31.09 3.29 15.35
CA GLY A 944 -31.45 4.57 14.74
C GLY A 944 -32.22 5.40 15.75
N GLN A 945 -31.49 6.21 16.51
CA GLN A 945 -32.05 7.06 17.56
C GLN A 945 -32.91 8.17 16.95
N ARG A 946 -34.20 8.19 17.27
CA ARG A 946 -35.16 9.22 16.84
C ARG A 946 -35.65 9.98 18.05
N PHE A 947 -35.72 11.31 17.95
CA PHE A 947 -36.33 12.14 18.99
C PHE A 947 -37.85 12.20 18.79
N ILE A 948 -38.60 11.88 19.83
CA ILE A 948 -40.07 11.79 19.84
C ILE A 948 -40.60 12.76 20.90
N VAL A 949 -41.61 13.54 20.56
CA VAL A 949 -42.27 14.49 21.47
C VAL A 949 -43.68 14.01 21.80
N LEU A 950 -44.04 14.01 23.08
CA LEU A 950 -45.28 13.47 23.64
C LEU A 950 -45.95 14.47 24.59
N GLY A 951 -47.28 14.39 24.71
CA GLY A 951 -48.10 15.12 25.69
C GLY A 951 -49.26 15.89 25.06
N ASP A 952 -50.23 16.27 25.89
CA ASP A 952 -51.54 16.84 25.52
C ASP A 952 -51.45 18.03 24.54
N THR A 953 -50.38 18.84 24.63
CA THR A 953 -50.12 19.95 23.70
C THR A 953 -49.99 19.47 22.25
N VAL A 954 -49.35 18.30 22.02
CA VAL A 954 -49.17 17.68 20.70
C VAL A 954 -50.51 17.16 20.17
N ASP A 955 -51.26 16.45 21.00
CA ASP A 955 -52.57 15.91 20.61
C ASP A 955 -53.58 17.02 20.32
N ARG A 956 -53.56 18.11 21.09
CA ARG A 956 -54.39 19.29 20.83
C ARG A 956 -54.02 20.01 19.52
N ALA A 957 -52.73 20.11 19.19
CA ALA A 957 -52.29 20.66 17.89
C ALA A 957 -52.77 19.77 16.72
N LYS A 958 -52.64 18.45 16.86
CA LYS A 958 -53.12 17.44 15.91
C LYS A 958 -54.63 17.51 15.70
N GLU A 959 -55.39 17.67 16.78
CA GLU A 959 -56.84 17.83 16.75
C GLU A 959 -57.26 19.10 15.98
N LEU A 960 -56.63 20.25 16.27
CA LEU A 960 -56.91 21.53 15.60
C LEU A 960 -56.68 21.48 14.08
N SER A 961 -55.70 20.69 13.61
CA SER A 961 -55.43 20.48 12.18
C SER A 961 -56.49 19.60 11.47
N SER A 962 -57.23 18.79 12.24
CA SER A 962 -58.08 17.73 11.72
C SER A 962 -59.50 18.19 11.36
N TYR A 963 -60.01 19.24 12.03
CA TYR A 963 -61.37 19.75 11.83
C TYR A 963 -61.42 20.99 10.91
N ALA A 964 -60.47 21.15 9.97
CA ALA A 964 -60.22 22.43 9.30
C ALA A 964 -60.57 22.45 7.80
N PRO A 965 -61.12 23.56 7.27
CA PRO A 965 -61.16 23.80 5.82
C PRO A 965 -59.73 23.84 5.25
N PRO A 966 -59.51 23.39 4.00
CA PRO A 966 -58.20 23.44 3.35
C PRO A 966 -57.51 24.81 3.41
N SER A 967 -56.19 24.83 3.64
CA SER A 967 -55.38 26.06 3.72
C SER A 967 -55.74 27.01 4.87
N THR A 968 -56.08 26.48 6.05
CA THR A 968 -56.35 27.25 7.27
C THR A 968 -55.34 26.98 8.39
N VAL A 969 -55.11 28.01 9.22
CA VAL A 969 -54.23 27.97 10.40
C VAL A 969 -55.07 28.23 11.64
N ARG A 970 -55.13 27.25 12.54
CA ARG A 970 -55.88 27.30 13.81
C ARG A 970 -54.96 27.34 15.01
N LEU A 971 -55.33 28.19 15.97
CA LEU A 971 -54.64 28.38 17.24
C LEU A 971 -55.50 27.86 18.39
N SER A 972 -54.88 27.18 19.33
CA SER A 972 -55.45 26.92 20.65
C SER A 972 -55.66 28.21 21.43
N SER A 973 -56.52 28.20 22.46
CA SER A 973 -56.71 29.34 23.35
C SER A 973 -55.45 29.74 24.12
N THR A 974 -54.59 28.78 24.49
CA THR A 974 -53.29 29.07 25.12
C THR A 974 -52.34 29.78 24.15
N THR A 975 -52.27 29.32 22.90
CA THR A 975 -51.48 29.99 21.83
C THR A 975 -52.03 31.39 21.54
N TYR A 976 -53.34 31.56 21.39
CA TYR A 976 -53.93 32.88 21.14
C TYR A 976 -53.66 33.84 22.31
N GLY A 977 -53.82 33.38 23.55
CA GLY A 977 -53.53 34.17 24.75
C GLY A 977 -52.08 34.69 24.80
N LEU A 978 -51.11 33.89 24.38
CA LEU A 978 -49.69 34.29 24.31
C LEU A 978 -49.39 35.34 23.24
N VAL A 979 -50.10 35.31 22.11
CA VAL A 979 -49.73 36.09 20.92
C VAL A 979 -50.71 37.24 20.61
N ARG A 980 -51.87 37.31 21.26
CA ARG A 980 -52.97 38.29 21.01
C ARG A 980 -52.50 39.74 20.81
N ALA A 981 -51.65 40.24 21.71
CA ALA A 981 -51.13 41.61 21.62
C ALA A 981 -50.18 41.82 20.42
N LEU A 982 -49.43 40.78 20.04
CA LEU A 982 -48.46 40.83 18.95
C LEU A 982 -49.11 40.65 17.57
N LEU A 983 -50.22 39.92 17.46
CA LEU A 983 -50.95 39.73 16.18
C LEU A 983 -51.54 41.05 15.67
N GLN A 984 -52.10 41.88 16.56
CA GLN A 984 -52.67 43.18 16.21
C GLN A 984 -51.63 44.13 15.60
N HIS A 985 -50.41 44.16 16.14
CA HIS A 985 -49.30 44.94 15.58
C HIS A 985 -48.78 44.43 14.22
N ASN A 986 -49.14 43.20 13.80
CA ASN A 986 -48.60 42.54 12.62
C ASN A 986 -49.61 42.33 11.49
N LYS A 987 -50.79 42.98 11.54
CA LYS A 987 -51.85 42.87 10.50
C LYS A 987 -52.30 41.42 10.25
N ILE A 988 -52.53 40.68 11.35
CA ILE A 988 -53.08 39.32 11.30
C ILE A 988 -54.43 39.35 12.01
N ASP A 989 -55.49 39.21 11.22
CA ASP A 989 -56.86 39.10 11.71
C ASP A 989 -57.11 37.71 12.29
N VAL A 990 -57.88 37.68 13.38
CA VAL A 990 -58.19 36.45 14.10
C VAL A 990 -59.68 36.38 14.40
N VAL A 991 -60.31 35.29 13.98
CA VAL A 991 -61.74 35.01 14.21
C VAL A 991 -61.88 33.88 15.22
N LEU A 992 -62.73 34.09 16.24
CA LEU A 992 -63.11 33.06 17.19
C LEU A 992 -64.06 32.05 16.53
N GLU A 993 -63.74 30.77 16.63
CA GLU A 993 -64.56 29.65 16.17
C GLU A 993 -64.72 28.67 17.34
N THR A 994 -65.94 28.49 17.82
CA THR A 994 -66.26 27.57 18.92
C THR A 994 -66.55 26.17 18.37
N HIS A 995 -65.81 25.17 18.83
CA HIS A 995 -65.97 23.79 18.40
C HIS A 995 -66.04 22.87 19.63
N GLY A 996 -67.26 22.50 20.02
CA GLY A 996 -67.52 21.81 21.29
C GLY A 996 -67.29 22.73 22.51
N SER A 997 -66.72 22.17 23.58
CA SER A 997 -66.44 22.87 24.85
C SER A 997 -65.19 23.76 24.86
N HIS A 998 -64.52 23.93 23.72
CA HIS A 998 -63.23 24.63 23.65
C HIS A 998 -63.22 25.75 22.60
N GLU A 999 -62.73 26.91 23.00
CA GLU A 999 -62.48 28.05 22.11
C GLU A 999 -61.29 27.76 21.19
N THR A 1000 -61.45 28.03 19.89
CA THR A 1000 -60.39 27.94 18.88
C THR A 1000 -60.36 29.21 18.04
N TYR A 1001 -59.23 29.53 17.46
CA TYR A 1001 -59.03 30.80 16.76
C TYR A 1001 -58.44 30.57 15.37
N ILE A 1002 -59.10 31.05 14.32
CA ILE A 1002 -58.56 31.02 12.95
C ILE A 1002 -57.77 32.31 12.72
N ALA A 1003 -56.49 32.19 12.38
CA ALA A 1003 -55.66 33.32 11.97
C ALA A 1003 -55.65 33.48 10.44
N LYS A 1004 -55.65 34.72 9.94
CA LYS A 1004 -55.52 35.11 8.53
C LYS A 1004 -54.71 36.40 8.43
N PHE A 1005 -53.95 36.61 7.36
CA PHE A 1005 -53.46 37.97 7.05
C PHE A 1005 -54.67 38.85 6.66
N SER A 1006 -54.66 40.12 7.10
CA SER A 1006 -55.67 41.13 6.76
C SER A 1006 -55.52 41.63 5.32
#